data_AF-A0A7W4ZC72-F1
#
_entry.id   AF-A0A7W4ZC72-F1
#
_cell.length_a   1.000
_cell.length_b   1.000
_cell.length_c   1.000
_cell.angle_alpha   90.00
_cell.angle_beta   90.00
_cell.angle_gamma   90.00
#
_symmetry.space_group_name_H-M   'P 1'
#
loop_
_entity.id
_entity.type
_entity.pdbx_description
1 polymer ?
#
loop_
_entity_poly.entity_id
_entity_poly.type
_entity_poly.pdbx_seq_one_letter_code
_entity_poly.pdbx_strand_id
1 'polypeptide(L)'
;MKLRRQLLFVSLVSLALPWAGCQYLRQVDSALAQGQMQALEATASAVTARLASAPQLIAPDPERQGRPAGAQLYLNPLSQAPIVDGYGDDWRHWRLPPRTLADAHGEPLAHITLGRFGERIYLLLTVLDSTPSHHDPRTGLLASGDAVQLYTATNHYTLPVASQGAAHALWHNFRRGTRERELRLRGRWTASAGGYQMELALPYTLTGGELAIVVEDRDASDGGTPQRSAGTLPGDGLPGKLVQPLAPLQEELEHFARPQLQLAVVDGEGFLLAAAGQVEPAVGAGGEEHWLRNWIYRRLLARETLPPAPESGLPPSMTENRAAIRQWFRGPRNSRIGAVSVPVITRADDIVERPLLGRVIAIQSGDALQSLTGSAAHRLWLITCAAAGTALLLLLGYASWLSWRIRRLHRAARNAVDASGRLRGDFPRARLGDEIGALNRAFASLLAELDQYHQYLRTLAGKLSHELRTPLAVVRSSLDNLTAGELDGDSRRYAERAMEGGARLSGILNSLSAASHLEASIQQAEKEDFDLADLLEMLVQSYTDAQPQHRLALDKPAGELPCHGAPELLAQLLDKLVDNACSFAPPESEIQLALVRESGKYRLSISNDGPLLPKGFSHKLFDSLVSVRDDGGRAGHLGLGLHIARLIADFHGGRLGATDREDGSGVVFTLELPR
;
A
#
# COMPACT_ATOMS: atom_id res chain seq x y z
N MET A 1 -4.09 19.05 19.05
CA MET A 1 -2.95 18.85 18.12
C MET A 1 -3.37 19.35 16.75
N LYS A 2 -2.51 20.06 16.02
CA LYS A 2 -2.81 20.54 14.67
C LYS A 2 -3.23 19.38 13.75
N LEU A 3 -4.28 19.57 12.95
CA LEU A 3 -4.83 18.59 12.00
C LEU A 3 -3.75 17.87 11.15
N ARG A 4 -2.73 18.62 10.73
CA ARG A 4 -1.57 18.09 9.99
C ARG A 4 -0.77 17.05 10.77
N ARG A 5 -0.60 17.23 12.09
CA ARG A 5 0.13 16.27 12.95
C ARG A 5 -0.66 14.99 13.16
N GLN A 6 -1.99 15.06 13.21
CA GLN A 6 -2.85 13.87 13.32
C GLN A 6 -2.78 13.04 12.03
N LEU A 7 -2.91 13.68 10.87
CA LEU A 7 -2.79 13.01 9.56
C LEU A 7 -1.39 12.39 9.35
N LEU A 8 -0.33 13.13 9.72
CA LEU A 8 1.04 12.64 9.61
C LEU A 8 1.30 11.46 10.57
N PHE A 9 0.75 11.48 11.77
CA PHE A 9 0.87 10.36 12.70
C PHE A 9 0.16 9.10 12.18
N VAL A 10 -1.07 9.24 11.67
CA VAL A 10 -1.82 8.11 11.11
C VAL A 10 -1.15 7.53 9.87
N SER A 11 -0.62 8.38 8.97
CA SER A 11 0.10 7.89 7.79
C SER A 11 1.41 7.18 8.15
N LEU A 12 2.15 7.69 9.14
CA LEU A 12 3.43 7.13 9.57
C LEU A 12 3.24 5.78 10.30
N VAL A 13 2.22 5.66 11.14
CA VAL A 13 1.83 4.38 11.77
C VAL A 13 1.36 3.37 10.72
N SER A 14 0.59 3.80 9.72
CA SER A 14 0.13 2.93 8.64
C SER A 14 1.28 2.40 7.77
N LEU A 15 2.37 3.16 7.62
CA LEU A 15 3.56 2.75 6.85
C LEU A 15 4.51 1.85 7.66
N ALA A 16 4.56 2.04 8.98
CA ALA A 16 5.42 1.27 9.88
C ALA A 16 4.97 -0.19 10.04
N LEU A 17 3.66 -0.45 10.00
CA LEU A 17 3.08 -1.79 10.19
C LEU A 17 3.54 -2.83 9.13
N PRO A 18 3.43 -2.57 7.82
CA PRO A 18 3.92 -3.51 6.80
C PRO A 18 5.42 -3.74 6.89
N TRP A 19 6.19 -2.69 7.20
CA TRP A 19 7.63 -2.78 7.35
C TRP A 19 8.04 -3.64 8.55
N ALA A 20 7.40 -3.44 9.70
CA ALA A 20 7.62 -4.24 10.89
C ALA A 20 7.22 -5.70 10.68
N GLY A 21 6.11 -5.96 9.98
CA GLY A 21 5.71 -7.30 9.58
C GLY A 21 6.76 -8.00 8.71
N CYS A 22 7.30 -7.29 7.71
CA CYS A 22 8.38 -7.82 6.87
C CYS A 22 9.65 -8.16 7.66
N GLN A 23 10.02 -7.31 8.62
CA GLN A 23 11.17 -7.56 9.50
C GLN A 23 10.96 -8.78 10.41
N TYR A 24 9.77 -8.89 11.01
CA TYR A 24 9.42 -10.03 11.85
C TYR A 24 9.46 -11.35 11.06
N LEU A 25 8.91 -11.37 9.86
CA LEU A 25 8.92 -12.57 9.01
C LEU A 25 10.36 -13.01 8.66
N ARG A 26 11.25 -12.06 8.39
CA ARG A 26 12.68 -12.35 8.16
C ARG A 26 13.38 -12.91 9.38
N GLN A 27 13.13 -12.33 10.56
CA GLN A 27 13.69 -12.84 11.82
C GLN A 27 13.22 -14.27 12.09
N VAL A 28 11.93 -14.55 11.92
CA VAL A 28 11.37 -15.89 12.10
C VAL A 28 11.96 -16.90 11.10
N ASP A 29 12.06 -16.56 9.81
CA ASP A 29 12.70 -17.44 8.82
C ASP A 29 14.15 -17.74 9.17
N SER A 30 14.93 -16.73 9.56
CA SER A 30 16.33 -16.91 9.96
C SER A 30 16.48 -17.77 11.22
N ALA A 31 15.61 -17.56 12.23
CA ALA A 31 15.65 -18.31 13.47
C ALA A 31 15.28 -19.78 13.27
N LEU A 32 14.24 -20.04 12.44
CA LEU A 32 13.83 -21.39 12.10
C LEU A 32 14.90 -22.11 11.26
N ALA A 33 15.51 -21.43 10.29
CA ALA A 33 16.60 -21.99 9.49
C ALA A 33 17.81 -22.35 10.38
N GLN A 34 18.19 -21.46 11.31
CA GLN A 34 19.28 -21.72 12.25
C GLN A 34 18.95 -22.89 13.19
N GLY A 35 17.73 -22.97 13.71
CA GLY A 35 17.27 -24.07 14.55
C GLY A 35 17.26 -25.41 13.83
N GLN A 36 16.85 -25.45 12.55
CA GLN A 36 16.94 -26.65 11.72
C GLN A 36 18.38 -27.12 11.54
N MET A 37 19.29 -26.19 11.21
CA MET A 37 20.69 -26.55 11.01
C MET A 37 21.34 -27.10 12.29
N GLN A 38 20.98 -26.56 13.46
CA GLN A 38 21.39 -27.08 14.77
C GLN A 38 20.81 -28.47 15.06
N ALA A 39 19.53 -28.71 14.74
CA ALA A 39 18.91 -30.01 14.92
C ALA A 39 19.51 -31.08 13.98
N LEU A 40 19.82 -30.69 12.74
CA LEU A 40 20.48 -31.54 11.75
C LEU A 40 21.89 -31.91 12.21
N GLU A 41 22.64 -30.94 12.74
CA GLU A 41 23.96 -31.18 13.33
C GLU A 41 23.89 -32.06 14.58
N ALA A 42 22.91 -31.85 15.46
CA ALA A 42 22.73 -32.71 16.63
C ALA A 42 22.46 -34.16 16.22
N THR A 43 21.67 -34.36 15.16
CA THR A 43 21.42 -35.68 14.58
C THR A 43 22.69 -36.30 14.00
N ALA A 44 23.42 -35.55 13.16
CA ALA A 44 24.71 -36.00 12.61
C ALA A 44 25.73 -36.31 13.72
N SER A 45 25.78 -35.49 14.77
CA SER A 45 26.67 -35.68 15.92
C SER A 45 26.29 -36.91 16.74
N ALA A 46 25.00 -37.22 16.88
CA ALA A 46 24.54 -38.42 17.57
C ALA A 46 24.94 -39.69 16.80
N VAL A 47 24.78 -39.69 15.47
CA VAL A 47 25.26 -40.78 14.60
C VAL A 47 26.77 -40.89 14.68
N THR A 48 27.49 -39.77 14.61
CA THR A 48 28.95 -39.73 14.78
C THR A 48 29.39 -40.31 16.13
N ALA A 49 28.72 -39.97 17.23
CA ALA A 49 29.03 -40.51 18.55
C ALA A 49 28.82 -42.04 18.61
N ARG A 50 27.75 -42.53 17.98
CA ARG A 50 27.50 -43.97 17.85
C ARG A 50 28.60 -44.66 17.07
N LEU A 51 28.99 -44.11 15.91
CA LEU A 51 30.05 -44.69 15.09
C LEU A 51 31.45 -44.59 15.74
N ALA A 52 31.72 -43.51 16.48
CA ALA A 52 32.95 -43.36 17.25
C ALA A 52 33.06 -44.39 18.39
N SER A 53 31.93 -44.87 18.94
CA SER A 53 31.90 -45.95 19.94
C SER A 53 32.13 -47.35 19.34
N ALA A 54 31.96 -47.49 18.02
CA ALA A 54 32.09 -48.76 17.30
C ALA A 54 32.94 -48.54 16.01
N PRO A 55 34.24 -48.22 16.14
CA PRO A 55 35.08 -47.83 15.01
C PRO A 55 35.19 -48.91 13.92
N GLN A 56 34.98 -50.18 14.27
CA GLN A 56 34.96 -51.32 13.35
C GLN A 56 33.84 -51.24 12.30
N LEU A 57 32.78 -50.45 12.53
CA LEU A 57 31.70 -50.25 11.56
C LEU A 57 32.11 -49.36 10.37
N ILE A 58 33.00 -48.39 10.60
CA ILE A 58 33.50 -47.48 9.54
C ILE A 58 34.81 -48.01 8.94
N ALA A 59 35.70 -48.48 9.80
CA ALA A 59 37.02 -48.99 9.43
C ALA A 59 37.18 -50.42 9.95
N PRO A 60 36.54 -51.42 9.31
CA PRO A 60 36.71 -52.82 9.69
C PRO A 60 38.15 -53.32 9.47
N ASP A 61 38.87 -52.70 8.54
CA ASP A 61 40.30 -52.93 8.32
C ASP A 61 41.13 -51.78 8.93
N PRO A 62 41.77 -51.98 10.09
CA PRO A 62 42.59 -50.94 10.74
C PRO A 62 43.85 -50.59 9.91
N GLU A 63 44.35 -51.48 9.05
CA GLU A 63 45.51 -51.21 8.19
C GLU A 63 45.19 -50.22 7.06
N ARG A 64 43.90 -49.95 6.81
CA ARG A 64 43.45 -48.94 5.84
C ARG A 64 43.96 -47.53 6.17
N GLN A 65 44.20 -47.22 7.44
CA GLN A 65 44.48 -45.86 7.92
C GLN A 65 45.93 -45.39 7.78
N GLY A 66 46.81 -46.19 7.16
CA GLY A 66 48.22 -45.83 6.94
C GLY A 66 48.60 -45.47 5.50
N ARG A 67 47.68 -45.60 4.53
CA ARG A 67 47.98 -45.35 3.12
C ARG A 67 47.96 -43.84 2.80
N PRO A 68 48.89 -43.34 1.97
CA PRO A 68 48.92 -41.94 1.58
C PRO A 68 47.67 -41.56 0.77
N ALA A 69 47.30 -40.28 0.87
CA ALA A 69 46.11 -39.74 0.19
C ALA A 69 46.18 -39.99 -1.32
N GLY A 70 45.10 -40.54 -1.88
CA GLY A 70 45.00 -40.85 -3.30
C GLY A 70 45.54 -42.23 -3.68
N ALA A 71 46.02 -43.04 -2.74
CA ALA A 71 46.34 -44.44 -3.03
C ALA A 71 45.07 -45.27 -3.27
N GLN A 72 43.99 -44.96 -2.54
CA GLN A 72 42.79 -45.80 -2.44
C GLN A 72 41.92 -45.72 -3.70
N LEU A 73 41.24 -46.81 -4.02
CA LEU A 73 40.34 -46.90 -5.19
C LEU A 73 38.93 -47.31 -4.75
N TYR A 74 37.92 -46.62 -5.26
CA TYR A 74 36.52 -46.87 -4.92
C TYR A 74 35.88 -47.89 -5.88
N LEU A 75 35.31 -48.94 -5.31
CA LEU A 75 34.55 -49.98 -5.99
C LEU A 75 33.05 -49.65 -5.92
N ASN A 76 32.51 -49.17 -7.04
CA ASN A 76 31.09 -48.91 -7.15
C ASN A 76 30.31 -50.24 -7.25
N PRO A 77 29.26 -50.48 -6.45
CA PRO A 77 28.40 -51.63 -6.63
C PRO A 77 27.62 -51.47 -7.95
N LEU A 78 27.71 -52.46 -8.84
CA LEU A 78 27.00 -52.48 -10.11
C LEU A 78 25.72 -53.30 -9.99
N SER A 79 24.65 -52.89 -10.70
CA SER A 79 23.39 -53.64 -10.77
C SER A 79 23.46 -54.84 -11.72
N GLN A 80 24.34 -54.79 -12.71
CA GLN A 80 24.57 -55.85 -13.69
C GLN A 80 26.04 -55.83 -14.14
N ALA A 81 26.52 -56.96 -14.65
CA ALA A 81 27.87 -57.04 -15.23
C ALA A 81 27.94 -56.27 -16.56
N PRO A 82 28.93 -55.37 -16.76
CA PRO A 82 29.18 -54.75 -18.06
C PRO A 82 29.72 -55.80 -19.05
N ILE A 83 29.46 -55.55 -20.32
CA ILE A 83 29.99 -56.34 -21.42
C ILE A 83 31.40 -55.82 -21.71
N VAL A 84 32.41 -56.67 -21.52
CA VAL A 84 33.82 -56.31 -21.77
C VAL A 84 34.11 -56.37 -23.28
N ASP A 85 33.65 -55.37 -24.01
CA ASP A 85 33.84 -55.22 -25.46
C ASP A 85 34.84 -54.11 -25.82
N GLY A 86 35.24 -53.30 -24.84
CA GLY A 86 36.17 -52.18 -24.97
C GLY A 86 35.46 -50.82 -25.05
N TYR A 87 34.13 -50.78 -25.19
CA TYR A 87 33.35 -49.55 -25.29
C TYR A 87 32.71 -49.21 -23.94
N GLY A 88 32.90 -47.97 -23.47
CA GLY A 88 32.35 -47.52 -22.19
C GLY A 88 30.83 -47.23 -22.16
N ASP A 89 30.02 -47.75 -23.09
CA ASP A 89 28.61 -47.38 -23.22
C ASP A 89 27.75 -47.87 -22.05
N ASP A 90 28.00 -49.09 -21.56
CA ASP A 90 27.33 -49.65 -20.37
C ASP A 90 27.53 -48.77 -19.13
N TRP A 91 28.72 -48.16 -19.02
CA TRP A 91 29.11 -47.34 -17.88
C TRP A 91 28.41 -45.99 -17.82
N ARG A 92 27.99 -45.46 -18.98
CA ARG A 92 27.29 -44.16 -19.08
C ARG A 92 25.92 -44.20 -18.40
N HIS A 93 25.26 -45.35 -18.37
CA HIS A 93 23.95 -45.52 -17.73
C HIS A 93 24.03 -45.34 -16.21
N TRP A 94 25.10 -45.83 -15.57
CA TRP A 94 25.26 -45.76 -14.11
C TRP A 94 25.72 -44.38 -13.60
N ARG A 95 26.17 -43.48 -14.49
CA ARG A 95 26.62 -42.11 -14.15
C ARG A 95 27.59 -42.08 -12.95
N LEU A 96 28.51 -43.04 -12.93
CA LEU A 96 29.51 -43.14 -11.86
C LEU A 96 30.57 -42.04 -12.06
N PRO A 97 31.01 -41.35 -11.00
CA PRO A 97 32.03 -40.32 -11.12
C PRO A 97 33.38 -40.97 -11.47
N PRO A 98 34.01 -40.61 -12.60
CA PRO A 98 35.33 -41.10 -12.93
C PRO A 98 36.38 -40.42 -12.05
N ARG A 99 37.45 -41.14 -11.73
CA ARG A 99 38.63 -40.57 -11.09
C ARG A 99 39.66 -40.20 -12.14
N THR A 100 40.06 -38.94 -12.16
CA THR A 100 41.12 -38.45 -13.03
C THR A 100 42.48 -38.78 -12.43
N LEU A 101 43.35 -39.38 -13.25
CA LEU A 101 44.77 -39.60 -12.97
C LEU A 101 45.55 -38.52 -13.70
N ALA A 102 46.29 -37.71 -12.94
CA ALA A 102 47.15 -36.66 -13.45
C ALA A 102 48.62 -37.10 -13.39
N ASP A 103 49.41 -36.64 -14.34
CA ASP A 103 50.86 -36.87 -14.35
C ASP A 103 51.59 -35.99 -13.32
N ALA A 104 52.93 -36.08 -13.30
CA ALA A 104 53.78 -35.30 -12.38
C ALA A 104 53.66 -33.77 -12.55
N HIS A 105 53.10 -33.29 -13.67
CA HIS A 105 52.86 -31.87 -13.94
C HIS A 105 51.43 -31.43 -13.61
N GLY A 106 50.57 -32.36 -13.18
CA GLY A 106 49.16 -32.08 -12.87
C GLY A 106 48.25 -32.13 -14.09
N GLU A 107 48.75 -32.53 -15.25
CA GLU A 107 47.95 -32.67 -16.47
C GLU A 107 47.22 -34.02 -16.48
N PRO A 108 45.91 -34.07 -16.83
CA PRO A 108 45.16 -35.31 -16.86
C PRO A 108 45.69 -36.25 -17.94
N LEU A 109 46.06 -37.47 -17.55
CA LEU A 109 46.53 -38.52 -18.45
C LEU A 109 45.47 -39.59 -18.67
N ALA A 110 44.67 -39.92 -17.65
CA ALA A 110 43.64 -40.94 -17.77
C ALA A 110 42.46 -40.73 -16.81
N HIS A 111 41.34 -41.37 -17.13
CA HIS A 111 40.16 -41.47 -16.27
C HIS A 111 39.89 -42.94 -15.96
N ILE A 112 39.72 -43.26 -14.68
CA ILE A 112 39.39 -44.61 -14.21
C ILE A 112 38.04 -44.64 -13.52
N THR A 113 37.25 -45.67 -13.81
CA THR A 113 36.03 -45.99 -13.08
C THR A 113 36.04 -47.47 -12.75
N LEU A 114 35.89 -47.82 -11.48
CA LEU A 114 35.84 -49.22 -11.04
C LEU A 114 34.44 -49.58 -10.57
N GLY A 115 34.03 -50.80 -10.90
CA GLY A 115 32.76 -51.36 -10.44
C GLY A 115 32.92 -52.81 -9.99
N ARG A 116 32.03 -53.27 -9.12
CA ARG A 116 31.98 -54.66 -8.66
C ARG A 116 30.60 -55.25 -8.95
N PHE A 117 30.59 -56.44 -9.54
CA PHE A 117 29.40 -57.27 -9.68
C PHE A 117 29.76 -58.71 -9.32
N GLY A 118 29.14 -59.23 -8.26
CA GLY A 118 29.49 -60.52 -7.67
C GLY A 118 30.96 -60.58 -7.23
N GLU A 119 31.66 -61.64 -7.67
CA GLU A 119 33.08 -61.90 -7.35
C GLU A 119 34.05 -61.27 -8.35
N ARG A 120 33.60 -60.33 -9.20
CA ARG A 120 34.41 -59.68 -10.22
C ARG A 120 34.44 -58.18 -10.05
N ILE A 121 35.63 -57.63 -10.31
CA ILE A 121 35.88 -56.20 -10.48
C ILE A 121 35.94 -55.93 -11.98
N TYR A 122 35.32 -54.82 -12.36
CA TYR A 122 35.37 -54.26 -13.69
C TYR A 122 36.07 -52.91 -13.61
N LEU A 123 36.89 -52.59 -14.60
CA LEU A 123 37.58 -51.31 -14.71
C LEU A 123 37.34 -50.77 -16.11
N LEU A 124 36.83 -49.54 -16.19
CA LEU A 124 36.88 -48.72 -17.39
C LEU A 124 38.02 -47.72 -17.24
N LEU A 125 38.99 -47.80 -18.13
CA LEU A 125 40.09 -46.85 -18.27
C LEU A 125 39.91 -46.09 -19.59
N THR A 126 39.96 -44.77 -19.53
CA THR A 126 40.04 -43.90 -20.73
C THR A 126 41.32 -43.10 -20.66
N VAL A 127 42.27 -43.39 -21.54
CA VAL A 127 43.57 -42.71 -21.62
C VAL A 127 43.48 -41.58 -22.64
N LEU A 128 43.96 -40.40 -22.24
CA LEU A 128 44.01 -39.19 -23.05
C LEU A 128 45.37 -39.11 -23.72
N ASP A 129 45.43 -39.59 -24.95
CA ASP A 129 46.67 -39.73 -25.69
C ASP A 129 46.38 -39.60 -27.19
N SER A 130 46.90 -38.56 -27.83
CA SER A 130 46.65 -38.32 -29.25
C SER A 130 47.45 -39.23 -30.19
N THR A 131 48.46 -39.95 -29.71
CA THR A 131 49.46 -40.65 -30.53
C THR A 131 49.86 -42.04 -30.00
N PRO A 132 48.91 -42.90 -29.59
CA PRO A 132 49.21 -44.13 -28.84
C PRO A 132 50.30 -45.00 -29.45
N SER A 133 51.33 -45.30 -28.65
CA SER A 133 52.46 -46.13 -29.04
C SER A 133 52.15 -47.61 -28.89
N HIS A 134 52.07 -48.32 -30.01
CA HIS A 134 51.75 -49.74 -30.03
C HIS A 134 52.97 -50.62 -29.71
N HIS A 135 52.83 -51.49 -28.71
CA HIS A 135 53.83 -52.48 -28.33
C HIS A 135 54.12 -53.47 -29.49
N ASP A 136 55.40 -53.60 -29.88
CA ASP A 136 55.87 -54.58 -30.87
C ASP A 136 56.25 -55.91 -30.20
N PRO A 137 55.46 -56.99 -30.39
CA PRO A 137 55.70 -58.29 -29.77
C PRO A 137 57.04 -58.94 -30.15
N ARG A 138 57.68 -58.50 -31.23
CA ARG A 138 58.93 -59.10 -31.75
C ARG A 138 60.17 -58.66 -30.97
N THR A 139 60.09 -57.53 -30.26
CA THR A 139 61.23 -56.96 -29.54
C THR A 139 61.48 -57.63 -28.19
N GLY A 140 60.48 -58.32 -27.62
CA GLY A 140 60.54 -58.92 -26.29
C GLY A 140 60.56 -57.92 -25.12
N LEU A 141 60.63 -56.61 -25.43
CA LEU A 141 60.65 -55.51 -24.47
C LEU A 141 59.21 -55.04 -24.23
N LEU A 142 58.68 -55.26 -23.02
CA LEU A 142 57.37 -54.72 -22.60
C LEU A 142 57.32 -53.18 -22.61
N ALA A 143 58.49 -52.56 -22.67
CA ALA A 143 58.69 -51.12 -22.75
C ALA A 143 58.57 -50.54 -24.17
N SER A 144 58.26 -51.37 -25.19
CA SER A 144 58.26 -50.94 -26.60
C SER A 144 57.09 -50.03 -26.99
N GLY A 145 56.12 -49.81 -26.11
CA GLY A 145 54.94 -48.98 -26.34
C GLY A 145 54.15 -48.80 -25.05
N ASP A 146 52.99 -48.14 -25.12
CA ASP A 146 52.20 -47.80 -23.95
C ASP A 146 51.78 -49.04 -23.18
N ALA A 147 51.66 -48.86 -21.86
CA ALA A 147 51.31 -49.95 -20.99
C ALA A 147 50.45 -49.48 -19.83
N VAL A 148 49.52 -50.35 -19.45
CA VAL A 148 48.78 -50.20 -18.20
C VAL A 148 49.31 -51.23 -17.22
N GLN A 149 49.77 -50.76 -16.07
CA GLN A 149 50.27 -51.60 -15.00
C GLN A 149 49.23 -51.70 -13.88
N LEU A 150 49.01 -52.92 -13.42
CA LEU A 150 48.15 -53.22 -12.27
C LEU A 150 48.99 -53.83 -11.17
N TYR A 151 48.93 -53.23 -9.99
CA TYR A 151 49.60 -53.71 -8.79
C TYR A 151 48.55 -54.24 -7.83
N THR A 152 48.69 -55.50 -7.44
CA THR A 152 47.84 -56.14 -6.42
C THR A 152 48.66 -56.45 -5.19
N ALA A 153 48.03 -56.90 -4.10
CA ALA A 153 48.73 -57.27 -2.87
C ALA A 153 49.85 -58.30 -3.08
N THR A 154 49.78 -59.13 -4.13
CA THR A 154 50.70 -60.26 -4.34
C THR A 154 51.48 -60.22 -5.65
N ASN A 155 50.95 -59.59 -6.70
CA ASN A 155 51.52 -59.62 -8.04
C ASN A 155 51.41 -58.27 -8.75
N HIS A 156 52.30 -58.05 -9.72
CA HIS A 156 52.22 -56.96 -10.69
C HIS A 156 51.87 -57.53 -12.07
N TYR A 157 50.99 -56.86 -12.78
CA TYR A 157 50.55 -57.23 -14.12
C TYR A 157 50.81 -56.08 -15.09
N THR A 158 51.38 -56.37 -16.24
CA THR A 158 51.58 -55.43 -17.34
C THR A 158 50.64 -55.77 -18.48
N LEU A 159 49.85 -54.78 -18.91
CA LEU A 159 48.97 -54.86 -20.07
C LEU A 159 49.55 -53.95 -21.16
N PRO A 160 50.34 -54.48 -22.11
CA PRO A 160 50.85 -53.70 -23.22
C PRO A 160 49.72 -53.32 -24.20
N VAL A 161 49.73 -52.08 -24.68
CA VAL A 161 48.82 -51.61 -25.72
C VAL A 161 49.34 -52.09 -27.06
N ALA A 162 48.79 -53.18 -27.60
CA ALA A 162 49.22 -53.76 -28.88
C ALA A 162 48.28 -53.32 -30.02
N SER A 163 47.47 -54.21 -30.58
CA SER A 163 46.46 -53.90 -31.62
C SER A 163 45.04 -53.96 -31.06
N GLN A 164 44.11 -53.22 -31.68
CA GLN A 164 42.72 -53.10 -31.21
C GLN A 164 42.09 -54.47 -30.99
N GLY A 165 41.48 -54.69 -29.82
CA GLY A 165 40.91 -55.97 -29.45
C GLY A 165 41.39 -56.45 -28.08
N ALA A 166 41.65 -57.76 -27.96
CA ALA A 166 41.88 -58.40 -26.68
C ALA A 166 43.17 -57.88 -26.01
N ALA A 167 43.05 -57.38 -24.77
CA ALA A 167 44.18 -57.02 -23.93
C ALA A 167 44.51 -58.20 -23.00
N HIS A 168 45.79 -58.58 -22.98
CA HIS A 168 46.28 -59.71 -22.19
C HIS A 168 47.21 -59.21 -21.10
N ALA A 169 46.89 -59.53 -19.85
CA ALA A 169 47.78 -59.24 -18.73
C ALA A 169 48.92 -60.26 -18.65
N LEU A 170 50.14 -59.73 -18.52
CA LEU A 170 51.37 -60.49 -18.36
C LEU A 170 51.90 -60.27 -16.95
N TRP A 171 52.31 -61.32 -16.27
CA TRP A 171 52.96 -61.22 -14.96
C TRP A 171 54.25 -62.04 -14.95
N HIS A 172 55.18 -61.66 -14.08
CA HIS A 172 56.46 -62.34 -13.96
C HIS A 172 56.38 -63.48 -12.94
N ASN A 173 56.50 -64.72 -13.40
CA ASN A 173 56.53 -65.89 -12.52
C ASN A 173 57.95 -66.11 -12.01
N PHE A 174 58.25 -65.59 -10.81
CA PHE A 174 59.57 -65.71 -10.18
C PHE A 174 60.05 -67.15 -9.98
N ARG A 175 59.15 -68.14 -9.89
CA ARG A 175 59.53 -69.55 -9.72
C ARG A 175 60.03 -70.19 -11.02
N ARG A 176 59.50 -69.73 -12.16
CA ARG A 176 59.85 -70.26 -13.49
C ARG A 176 60.81 -69.34 -14.26
N GLY A 177 61.00 -68.11 -13.80
CA GLY A 177 61.80 -67.09 -14.51
C GLY A 177 61.18 -66.67 -15.84
N THR A 178 59.90 -66.99 -16.07
CA THR A 178 59.19 -66.72 -17.32
C THR A 178 58.01 -65.79 -17.08
N ARG A 179 57.69 -64.97 -18.09
CA ARG A 179 56.46 -64.19 -18.11
C ARG A 179 55.30 -65.06 -18.59
N GLU A 180 54.21 -65.05 -17.85
CA GLU A 180 53.02 -65.87 -18.14
C GLU A 180 51.79 -64.97 -18.31
N ARG A 181 50.82 -65.43 -19.10
CA ARG A 181 49.53 -64.74 -19.29
C ARG A 181 48.61 -65.05 -18.11
N GLU A 182 48.00 -64.02 -17.53
CA GLU A 182 46.95 -64.20 -16.52
C GLU A 182 45.59 -64.37 -17.21
N LEU A 183 45.14 -65.61 -17.35
CA LEU A 183 43.91 -65.95 -18.08
C LEU A 183 42.63 -65.52 -17.34
N ARG A 184 42.72 -65.28 -16.03
CA ARG A 184 41.58 -64.83 -15.22
C ARG A 184 41.29 -63.35 -15.43
N LEU A 185 42.27 -62.57 -15.87
CA LEU A 185 42.11 -61.17 -16.25
C LEU A 185 41.76 -61.10 -17.73
N ARG A 186 40.58 -60.58 -18.04
CA ARG A 186 40.12 -60.37 -19.41
C ARG A 186 40.07 -58.88 -19.67
N GLY A 187 40.77 -58.44 -20.70
CA GLY A 187 40.74 -57.05 -21.12
C GLY A 187 40.39 -56.92 -22.59
N ARG A 188 39.84 -55.77 -22.94
CA ARG A 188 39.68 -55.37 -24.34
C ARG A 188 39.90 -53.88 -24.44
N TRP A 189 40.62 -53.45 -25.47
CA TRP A 189 40.87 -52.04 -25.71
C TRP A 189 40.42 -51.63 -27.11
N THR A 190 39.98 -50.38 -27.21
CA THR A 190 39.52 -49.74 -28.45
C THR A 190 40.08 -48.33 -28.57
N ALA A 191 40.32 -47.89 -29.80
CA ALA A 191 40.66 -46.50 -30.08
C ALA A 191 39.45 -45.59 -29.81
N SER A 192 39.72 -44.37 -29.35
CA SER A 192 38.76 -43.31 -29.05
C SER A 192 39.23 -42.00 -29.68
N ALA A 193 38.34 -41.02 -29.83
CA ALA A 193 38.64 -39.76 -30.51
C ALA A 193 39.78 -38.93 -29.88
N GLY A 194 40.10 -39.17 -28.61
CA GLY A 194 41.20 -38.53 -27.88
C GLY A 194 42.19 -39.50 -27.24
N GLY A 195 42.26 -40.74 -27.74
CA GLY A 195 43.21 -41.76 -27.30
C GLY A 195 42.65 -43.16 -27.34
N TYR A 196 42.62 -43.86 -26.21
CA TYR A 196 42.10 -45.21 -26.16
C TYR A 196 41.30 -45.49 -24.90
N GLN A 197 40.36 -46.43 -25.01
CA GLN A 197 39.61 -46.96 -23.90
C GLN A 197 39.96 -48.42 -23.69
N MET A 198 40.02 -48.83 -22.44
CA MET A 198 40.26 -50.21 -22.05
C MET A 198 39.28 -50.62 -20.97
N GLU A 199 38.60 -51.74 -21.21
CA GLU A 199 37.77 -52.40 -20.23
C GLU A 199 38.44 -53.67 -19.74
N LEU A 200 38.53 -53.82 -18.42
CA LEU A 200 39.07 -55.01 -17.78
C LEU A 200 38.03 -55.66 -16.87
N ALA A 201 38.06 -56.98 -16.82
CA ALA A 201 37.39 -57.79 -15.81
C ALA A 201 38.38 -58.74 -15.15
N LEU A 202 38.40 -58.72 -13.82
CA LEU A 202 39.26 -59.57 -13.00
C LEU A 202 38.50 -60.07 -11.75
N PRO A 203 38.75 -61.30 -11.26
CA PRO A 203 38.25 -61.74 -9.98
C PRO A 203 38.70 -60.84 -8.82
N TYR A 204 37.81 -60.56 -7.87
CA TYR A 204 38.13 -59.79 -6.66
C TYR A 204 39.25 -60.46 -5.85
N THR A 205 39.28 -61.79 -5.81
CA THR A 205 40.31 -62.56 -5.11
C THR A 205 41.73 -62.36 -5.64
N LEU A 206 41.90 -61.87 -6.88
CA LEU A 206 43.22 -61.54 -7.44
C LEU A 206 43.84 -60.29 -6.82
N THR A 207 43.01 -59.34 -6.39
CA THR A 207 43.52 -58.07 -5.84
C THR A 207 44.02 -58.25 -4.41
N GLY A 208 43.50 -59.25 -3.69
CA GLY A 208 43.77 -59.40 -2.25
C GLY A 208 43.24 -58.21 -1.44
N GLY A 209 42.29 -57.45 -1.98
CA GLY A 209 41.77 -56.22 -1.38
C GLY A 209 42.61 -54.97 -1.67
N GLU A 210 43.72 -55.09 -2.40
CA GLU A 210 44.57 -53.96 -2.79
C GLU A 210 44.72 -53.87 -4.31
N LEU A 211 44.61 -52.67 -4.85
CA LEU A 211 44.80 -52.43 -6.27
C LEU A 211 45.38 -51.02 -6.47
N ALA A 212 46.43 -50.93 -7.28
CA ALA A 212 46.85 -49.67 -7.87
C ALA A 212 46.96 -49.82 -9.38
N ILE A 213 46.65 -48.73 -10.08
CA ILE A 213 46.66 -48.65 -11.53
C ILE A 213 47.65 -47.57 -11.90
N VAL A 214 48.57 -47.88 -12.83
CA VAL A 214 49.51 -46.92 -13.40
C VAL A 214 49.38 -46.98 -14.92
N VAL A 215 49.17 -45.83 -15.53
CA VAL A 215 49.18 -45.65 -16.98
C VAL A 215 50.54 -45.08 -17.36
N GLU A 216 51.22 -45.76 -18.26
CA GLU A 216 52.51 -45.35 -18.81
C GLU A 216 52.35 -45.02 -20.30
N ASP A 217 52.58 -43.75 -20.60
CA ASP A 217 52.69 -43.22 -21.96
C ASP A 217 54.18 -43.20 -22.34
N ARG A 218 54.49 -43.89 -23.44
CA ARG A 218 55.87 -44.14 -23.90
C ARG A 218 56.13 -43.56 -25.28
N ASP A 219 55.33 -42.61 -25.74
CA ASP A 219 55.57 -41.85 -26.96
C ASP A 219 56.96 -41.18 -26.88
N ALA A 220 57.93 -41.71 -27.65
CA ALA A 220 59.35 -41.30 -27.63
C ALA A 220 60.22 -41.69 -26.42
N SER A 221 59.84 -42.72 -25.65
CA SER A 221 60.72 -43.34 -24.64
C SER A 221 61.95 -44.03 -25.28
N ASP A 222 63.09 -44.00 -24.59
CA ASP A 222 64.30 -44.77 -24.96
C ASP A 222 64.21 -46.27 -24.58
N GLY A 223 63.03 -46.72 -24.15
CA GLY A 223 62.75 -48.07 -23.69
C GLY A 223 63.04 -48.29 -22.20
N GLY A 224 63.61 -47.30 -21.50
CA GLY A 224 63.90 -47.37 -20.06
C GLY A 224 62.78 -46.79 -19.20
N THR A 225 62.41 -45.53 -19.44
CA THR A 225 61.44 -44.78 -18.62
C THR A 225 60.30 -44.21 -19.46
N PRO A 226 59.04 -44.27 -18.98
CA PRO A 226 57.92 -43.67 -19.70
C PRO A 226 58.07 -42.15 -19.79
N GLN A 227 57.54 -41.54 -20.86
CA GLN A 227 57.54 -40.10 -21.04
C GLN A 227 56.62 -39.44 -20.02
N ARG A 228 55.43 -40.03 -19.82
CA ARG A 228 54.45 -39.61 -18.82
C ARG A 228 53.95 -40.84 -18.07
N SER A 229 53.73 -40.68 -16.78
CA SER A 229 53.07 -41.70 -15.97
C SER A 229 52.09 -41.05 -15.00
N ALA A 230 50.93 -41.68 -14.86
CA ALA A 230 49.92 -41.27 -13.90
C ALA A 230 49.30 -42.51 -13.27
N GLY A 231 49.09 -42.51 -11.96
CA GLY A 231 48.58 -43.67 -11.29
C GLY A 231 48.22 -43.44 -9.83
N THR A 232 47.75 -44.51 -9.20
CA THR A 232 47.38 -44.54 -7.78
C THR A 232 48.40 -45.30 -6.93
N LEU A 233 49.54 -45.71 -7.52
CA LEU A 233 50.61 -46.37 -6.79
C LEU A 233 51.43 -45.31 -6.03
N PRO A 234 51.53 -45.39 -4.69
CA PRO A 234 52.34 -44.46 -3.94
C PRO A 234 53.84 -44.77 -4.03
N GLY A 235 54.67 -43.84 -3.55
CA GLY A 235 56.13 -43.97 -3.57
C GLY A 235 56.70 -45.11 -2.70
N ASP A 236 55.90 -45.69 -1.81
CA ASP A 236 56.24 -46.89 -1.03
C ASP A 236 56.12 -48.20 -1.87
N GLY A 237 55.57 -48.11 -3.08
CA GLY A 237 55.39 -49.23 -4.00
C GLY A 237 54.28 -50.19 -3.61
N LEU A 238 53.47 -49.85 -2.60
CA LEU A 238 52.42 -50.73 -2.10
C LEU A 238 51.04 -50.23 -2.57
N PRO A 239 50.22 -51.08 -3.20
CA PRO A 239 48.93 -50.67 -3.73
C PRO A 239 47.97 -50.20 -2.64
N GLY A 240 47.10 -49.25 -3.00
CA GLY A 240 46.04 -48.80 -2.10
C GLY A 240 44.95 -49.85 -1.91
N LYS A 241 44.24 -49.76 -0.78
CA LYS A 241 43.11 -50.63 -0.48
C LYS A 241 41.89 -50.26 -1.33
N LEU A 242 41.10 -51.27 -1.67
CA LEU A 242 39.84 -51.12 -2.39
C LEU A 242 38.72 -50.77 -1.40
N VAL A 243 38.15 -49.57 -1.56
CA VAL A 243 37.06 -49.06 -0.74
C VAL A 243 35.73 -49.44 -1.39
N GLN A 244 34.79 -49.95 -0.61
CA GLN A 244 33.45 -50.29 -1.09
C GLN A 244 32.41 -49.93 -0.03
N PRO A 245 31.13 -49.80 -0.42
CA PRO A 245 30.04 -49.67 0.55
C PRO A 245 30.04 -50.81 1.57
N LEU A 246 29.84 -50.47 2.84
CA LEU A 246 29.85 -51.40 3.97
C LEU A 246 28.41 -51.76 4.35
N ALA A 247 27.98 -53.00 4.08
CA ALA A 247 26.64 -53.46 4.43
C ALA A 247 26.29 -53.33 5.94
N PRO A 248 27.19 -53.65 6.89
CA PRO A 248 26.88 -53.45 8.32
C PRO A 248 26.65 -51.98 8.70
N LEU A 249 27.36 -51.07 8.04
CA LEU A 249 27.21 -49.63 8.26
C LEU A 249 25.92 -49.10 7.61
N GLN A 250 25.55 -49.66 6.46
CA GLN A 250 24.30 -49.38 5.76
C GLN A 250 23.10 -49.73 6.65
N GLU A 251 23.07 -50.94 7.22
CA GLU A 251 22.03 -51.36 8.17
C GLU A 251 21.99 -50.45 9.40
N GLU A 252 23.13 -50.09 9.99
CA GLU A 252 23.16 -49.18 11.14
C GLU A 252 22.59 -47.79 10.80
N LEU A 253 22.91 -47.22 9.63
CA LEU A 253 22.38 -45.93 9.20
C LEU A 253 20.88 -45.95 8.90
N GLU A 254 20.35 -47.07 8.42
CA GLU A 254 18.91 -47.23 8.16
C GLU A 254 18.08 -47.08 9.44
N HIS A 255 18.62 -47.44 10.61
CA HIS A 255 17.96 -47.19 11.91
C HIS A 255 17.81 -45.70 12.23
N PHE A 256 18.66 -44.84 11.66
CA PHE A 256 18.60 -43.39 11.81
C PHE A 256 17.87 -42.69 10.66
N ALA A 257 17.47 -43.44 9.62
CA ALA A 257 16.76 -42.88 8.48
C ALA A 257 15.40 -42.31 8.92
N ARG A 258 15.11 -41.10 8.45
CA ARG A 258 13.82 -40.41 8.68
C ARG A 258 13.30 -39.86 7.36
N PRO A 259 11.98 -39.64 7.22
CA PRO A 259 11.44 -38.94 6.06
C PRO A 259 12.17 -37.59 5.87
N GLN A 260 12.55 -37.30 4.63
CA GLN A 260 13.22 -36.04 4.23
C GLN A 260 14.61 -35.81 4.84
N LEU A 261 15.20 -36.81 5.51
CA LEU A 261 16.56 -36.80 6.01
C LEU A 261 17.37 -37.86 5.26
N GLN A 262 18.43 -37.43 4.58
CA GLN A 262 19.43 -38.31 4.03
C GLN A 262 20.67 -38.26 4.91
N LEU A 263 21.13 -39.43 5.34
CA LEU A 263 22.39 -39.60 6.05
C LEU A 263 23.36 -40.33 5.13
N ALA A 264 24.59 -39.86 5.06
CA ALA A 264 25.66 -40.51 4.34
C ALA A 264 26.91 -40.54 5.20
N VAL A 265 27.67 -41.61 5.11
CA VAL A 265 28.98 -41.71 5.76
C VAL A 265 30.03 -41.83 4.68
N VAL A 266 31.03 -40.96 4.76
CA VAL A 266 32.20 -40.99 3.86
C VAL A 266 33.46 -41.31 4.65
N ASP A 267 34.48 -41.83 3.99
CA ASP A 267 35.79 -42.03 4.59
C ASP A 267 36.63 -40.73 4.62
N GLY A 268 37.91 -40.84 4.99
CA GLY A 268 38.83 -39.70 5.04
C GLY A 268 39.19 -39.08 3.67
N GLU A 269 38.99 -39.80 2.56
CA GLU A 269 39.19 -39.31 1.19
C GLU A 269 37.88 -38.84 0.53
N GLY A 270 36.74 -38.98 1.22
CA GLY A 270 35.42 -38.59 0.72
C GLY A 270 34.65 -39.69 -0.02
N PHE A 271 35.14 -40.94 -0.02
CA PHE A 271 34.45 -42.07 -0.62
C PHE A 271 33.24 -42.50 0.20
N LEU A 272 32.12 -42.79 -0.47
CA LEU A 272 30.86 -43.16 0.16
C LEU A 272 30.94 -44.57 0.76
N LEU A 273 30.81 -44.69 2.08
CA LEU A 273 30.80 -45.98 2.78
C LEU A 273 29.39 -46.51 2.98
N ALA A 274 28.41 -45.64 3.21
CA ALA A 274 27.01 -46.01 3.32
C ALA A 274 26.11 -44.77 3.19
N ALA A 275 24.87 -44.95 2.75
CA ALA A 275 23.88 -43.88 2.66
C ALA A 275 22.48 -44.40 2.94
N ALA A 276 21.76 -43.75 3.85
CA ALA A 276 20.39 -44.10 4.21
C ALA A 276 19.45 -42.90 4.07
N GLY A 277 18.22 -43.20 3.68
CA GLY A 277 17.20 -42.18 3.39
C GLY A 277 17.42 -41.49 2.04
N GLN A 278 16.40 -40.74 1.62
CA GLN A 278 16.42 -39.91 0.42
C GLN A 278 15.81 -38.56 0.74
N VAL A 279 16.39 -37.51 0.18
CA VAL A 279 15.75 -36.19 0.15
C VAL A 279 14.77 -36.22 -1.03
N GLU A 280 13.56 -36.74 -0.81
CA GLU A 280 12.51 -36.63 -1.82
C GLU A 280 12.26 -35.15 -2.12
N PRO A 281 12.31 -34.71 -3.39
CA PRO A 281 11.79 -33.41 -3.74
C PRO A 281 10.30 -33.43 -3.41
N ALA A 282 9.81 -32.49 -2.59
CA ALA A 282 8.41 -32.45 -2.20
C ALA A 282 7.51 -32.53 -3.44
N VAL A 283 6.88 -33.69 -3.65
CA VAL A 283 5.92 -33.91 -4.73
C VAL A 283 4.66 -33.14 -4.35
N GLY A 284 4.58 -31.87 -4.75
CA GLY A 284 3.39 -31.06 -4.54
C GLY A 284 3.67 -29.60 -4.21
N ALA A 285 4.09 -28.81 -5.19
CA ALA A 285 3.88 -27.36 -5.18
C ALA A 285 3.71 -26.79 -6.60
N GLY A 286 3.20 -27.62 -7.53
CA GLY A 286 2.64 -27.13 -8.79
C GLY A 286 1.21 -26.68 -8.54
N GLY A 287 1.04 -25.43 -8.13
CA GLY A 287 -0.28 -24.82 -7.95
C GLY A 287 -0.21 -23.35 -8.30
N GLU A 288 -0.78 -22.99 -9.45
CA GLU A 288 -0.96 -21.60 -9.93
C GLU A 288 -1.63 -20.68 -8.89
N GLU A 289 -2.32 -21.25 -7.89
CA GLU A 289 -3.07 -20.53 -6.85
C GLU A 289 -2.25 -19.55 -5.99
N HIS A 290 -0.91 -19.63 -6.00
CA HIS A 290 -0.09 -18.85 -5.06
C HIS A 290 1.10 -18.11 -5.70
N TRP A 291 1.03 -17.80 -7.00
CA TRP A 291 2.12 -17.15 -7.75
C TRP A 291 2.58 -15.83 -7.09
N LEU A 292 1.64 -14.99 -6.65
CA LEU A 292 1.94 -13.70 -6.03
C LEU A 292 2.61 -13.88 -4.67
N ARG A 293 2.17 -14.87 -3.88
CA ARG A 293 2.77 -15.22 -2.59
C ARG A 293 4.22 -15.66 -2.76
N ASN A 294 4.47 -16.57 -3.71
CA ASN A 294 5.82 -17.04 -4.01
C ASN A 294 6.71 -15.92 -4.56
N TRP A 295 6.16 -15.00 -5.35
CA TRP A 295 6.88 -13.83 -5.86
C TRP A 295 7.27 -12.85 -4.74
N ILE A 296 6.34 -12.52 -3.84
CA ILE A 296 6.62 -11.66 -2.68
C ILE A 296 7.63 -12.32 -1.74
N TYR A 297 7.42 -13.60 -1.39
CA TYR A 297 8.34 -14.36 -0.54
C TYR A 297 9.75 -14.39 -1.13
N ARG A 298 9.88 -14.70 -2.44
CA ARG A 298 11.16 -14.62 -3.15
C ARG A 298 11.74 -13.21 -3.06
N ARG A 299 11.00 -12.15 -3.41
CA ARG A 299 11.58 -10.80 -3.43
C ARG A 299 11.99 -10.30 -2.03
N LEU A 300 11.29 -10.74 -0.99
CA LEU A 300 11.59 -10.36 0.40
C LEU A 300 12.71 -11.18 1.05
N LEU A 301 12.85 -12.47 0.73
CA LEU A 301 13.79 -13.39 1.36
C LEU A 301 14.96 -13.85 0.46
N ALA A 302 14.92 -13.63 -0.86
CA ALA A 302 15.96 -14.07 -1.81
C ALA A 302 17.24 -13.22 -1.77
N ARG A 303 17.64 -12.70 -0.61
CA ARG A 303 18.93 -12.02 -0.46
C ARG A 303 20.11 -13.00 -0.34
N GLU A 304 19.85 -14.28 -0.07
CA GLU A 304 20.90 -15.29 0.02
C GLU A 304 21.15 -15.95 -1.34
N THR A 305 22.27 -15.60 -1.95
CA THR A 305 22.84 -16.35 -3.08
C THR A 305 23.41 -17.66 -2.55
N LEU A 306 22.62 -18.73 -2.64
CA LEU A 306 23.04 -20.07 -2.21
C LEU A 306 23.81 -20.78 -3.33
N PRO A 307 24.91 -21.50 -3.01
CA PRO A 307 25.62 -22.33 -3.98
C PRO A 307 24.71 -23.47 -4.49
N PRO A 308 24.82 -23.87 -5.77
CA PRO A 308 24.05 -24.99 -6.29
C PRO A 308 24.46 -26.30 -5.60
N ALA A 309 23.48 -27.14 -5.25
CA ALA A 309 23.76 -28.53 -4.90
C ALA A 309 24.19 -29.30 -6.17
N PRO A 310 25.15 -30.23 -6.09
CA PRO A 310 25.50 -31.09 -7.22
C PRO A 310 24.29 -31.92 -7.67
N GLU A 311 24.17 -32.18 -8.98
CA GLU A 311 23.06 -32.97 -9.54
C GLU A 311 23.12 -34.45 -9.15
N SER A 312 24.31 -34.95 -8.81
CA SER A 312 24.54 -36.31 -8.35
C SER A 312 25.67 -36.33 -7.32
N GLY A 313 25.56 -37.21 -6.33
CA GLY A 313 26.54 -37.34 -5.25
C GLY A 313 26.41 -36.29 -4.14
N LEU A 314 27.41 -36.27 -3.25
CA LEU A 314 27.47 -35.37 -2.11
C LEU A 314 28.23 -34.07 -2.48
N PRO A 315 27.91 -32.92 -1.87
CA PRO A 315 28.65 -31.68 -2.10
C PRO A 315 30.14 -31.82 -1.72
N PRO A 316 31.10 -31.38 -2.57
CA PRO A 316 32.54 -31.51 -2.28
C PRO A 316 32.96 -30.81 -0.98
N SER A 317 32.36 -29.66 -0.68
CA SER A 317 32.62 -28.92 0.56
C SER A 317 32.24 -29.71 1.83
N MET A 318 31.38 -30.74 1.71
CA MET A 318 30.98 -31.60 2.82
C MET A 318 31.90 -32.82 2.99
N THR A 319 32.62 -33.23 1.95
CA THR A 319 33.48 -34.41 1.95
C THR A 319 34.95 -34.09 2.25
N GLU A 320 35.45 -32.94 1.78
CA GLU A 320 36.90 -32.61 1.83
C GLU A 320 37.37 -31.96 3.13
N ASN A 321 36.47 -31.31 3.87
CA ASN A 321 36.85 -30.53 5.04
C ASN A 321 37.16 -31.41 6.26
N ARG A 322 38.04 -30.94 7.16
CA ARG A 322 38.37 -31.66 8.41
C ARG A 322 37.50 -31.25 9.60
N ALA A 323 36.98 -30.02 9.63
CA ALA A 323 36.12 -29.50 10.70
C ALA A 323 34.63 -29.82 10.44
N ALA A 324 33.79 -29.61 11.45
CA ALA A 324 32.34 -29.63 11.26
C ALA A 324 31.89 -28.42 10.42
N ILE A 325 31.07 -28.66 9.41
CA ILE A 325 30.61 -27.61 8.49
C ILE A 325 29.10 -27.68 8.33
N ARG A 326 28.49 -26.51 8.21
CA ARG A 326 27.06 -26.31 8.00
C ARG A 326 26.89 -25.39 6.82
N GLN A 327 26.15 -25.81 5.80
CA GLN A 327 25.95 -24.99 4.62
C GLN A 327 24.57 -25.23 4.01
N TRP A 328 23.95 -24.15 3.56
CA TRP A 328 22.75 -24.21 2.75
C TRP A 328 23.11 -24.28 1.27
N PHE A 329 22.44 -25.17 0.55
CA PHE A 329 22.55 -25.32 -0.89
C PHE A 329 21.21 -25.02 -1.57
N ARG A 330 21.29 -24.63 -2.84
CA ARG A 330 20.14 -24.50 -3.71
C ARG A 330 19.87 -25.84 -4.40
N GLY A 331 18.73 -26.45 -4.06
CA GLY A 331 18.26 -27.68 -4.66
C GLY A 331 17.54 -27.50 -6.01
N PRO A 332 17.11 -28.60 -6.65
CA PRO A 332 16.28 -28.58 -7.85
C PRO A 332 15.02 -27.74 -7.62
N ARG A 333 14.60 -26.93 -8.60
CA ARG A 333 13.47 -25.98 -8.49
C ARG A 333 13.66 -24.85 -7.46
N ASN A 334 14.89 -24.55 -7.05
CA ASN A 334 15.23 -23.44 -6.15
C ASN A 334 14.72 -23.63 -4.70
N SER A 335 14.61 -24.90 -4.27
CA SER A 335 14.41 -25.26 -2.87
C SER A 335 15.69 -25.03 -2.06
N ARG A 336 15.55 -24.85 -0.74
CA ARG A 336 16.69 -24.78 0.19
C ARG A 336 16.98 -26.19 0.69
N ILE A 337 18.23 -26.63 0.60
CA ILE A 337 18.70 -27.90 1.17
C ILE A 337 19.75 -27.59 2.22
N GLY A 338 19.53 -28.02 3.45
CA GLY A 338 20.51 -27.89 4.53
C GLY A 338 21.40 -29.11 4.55
N ALA A 339 22.72 -28.92 4.58
CA ALA A 339 23.67 -30.00 4.77
C ALA A 339 24.62 -29.69 5.93
N VAL A 340 24.86 -30.71 6.75
CA VAL A 340 25.83 -30.68 7.85
C VAL A 340 26.78 -31.85 7.68
N SER A 341 28.06 -31.59 7.89
CA SER A 341 29.12 -32.60 7.86
C SER A 341 29.86 -32.59 9.20
N VAL A 342 29.88 -33.74 9.89
CA VAL A 342 30.52 -33.90 11.20
C VAL A 342 31.62 -34.97 11.11
N PRO A 343 32.87 -34.67 11.50
CA PRO A 343 33.96 -35.65 11.48
C PRO A 343 33.77 -36.73 12.55
N VAL A 344 33.97 -37.99 12.18
CA VAL A 344 34.03 -39.11 13.12
C VAL A 344 35.47 -39.31 13.58
N ILE A 345 35.70 -39.06 14.86
CA ILE A 345 37.01 -39.08 15.48
C ILE A 345 36.94 -40.00 16.71
N THR A 346 37.85 -40.96 16.81
CA THR A 346 37.94 -41.83 17.99
C THR A 346 38.45 -41.06 19.20
N ARG A 347 37.86 -41.34 20.36
CA ARG A 347 38.37 -40.82 21.64
C ARG A 347 39.47 -41.78 22.12
N ALA A 348 40.71 -41.47 21.78
CA ALA A 348 41.87 -42.11 22.40
C ALA A 348 42.43 -41.14 23.45
N ASP A 349 42.54 -41.58 24.69
CA ASP A 349 42.92 -40.75 25.84
C ASP A 349 44.40 -40.30 25.81
N ASP A 350 45.23 -40.77 24.87
CA ASP A 350 46.70 -40.57 24.88
C ASP A 350 47.35 -40.27 23.50
N ILE A 351 46.60 -39.89 22.46
CA ILE A 351 47.19 -39.61 21.12
C ILE A 351 47.08 -38.12 20.76
N VAL A 352 48.23 -37.52 20.37
CA VAL A 352 48.39 -36.10 19.97
C VAL A 352 47.62 -35.78 18.68
N GLU A 353 47.47 -36.75 17.76
CA GLU A 353 46.64 -36.62 16.55
C GLU A 353 45.56 -37.68 16.51
N ARG A 354 44.29 -37.25 16.51
CA ARG A 354 43.16 -38.17 16.44
C ARG A 354 42.92 -38.58 14.99
N PRO A 355 42.99 -39.86 14.62
CA PRO A 355 42.75 -40.28 13.25
C PRO A 355 41.30 -40.01 12.86
N LEU A 356 41.10 -39.35 11.71
CA LEU A 356 39.79 -39.14 11.10
C LEU A 356 39.34 -40.48 10.49
N LEU A 357 38.35 -41.13 11.10
CA LEU A 357 37.80 -42.39 10.57
C LEU A 357 36.96 -42.16 9.30
N GLY A 358 36.29 -41.01 9.26
CA GLY A 358 35.33 -40.66 8.23
C GLY A 358 34.48 -39.48 8.66
N ARG A 359 33.38 -39.23 7.97
CA ARG A 359 32.48 -38.10 8.22
C ARG A 359 31.03 -38.55 8.06
N VAL A 360 30.17 -38.08 8.95
CA VAL A 360 28.71 -38.20 8.80
C VAL A 360 28.20 -36.93 8.15
N ILE A 361 27.54 -37.08 7.01
CA ILE A 361 26.89 -36.00 6.27
C ILE A 361 25.38 -36.20 6.39
N ALA A 362 24.71 -35.20 6.93
CA ALA A 362 23.26 -35.17 7.05
C ALA A 362 22.71 -34.08 6.13
N ILE A 363 21.77 -34.45 5.27
CA ILE A 363 21.14 -33.57 4.29
C ILE A 363 19.63 -33.59 4.51
N GLN A 364 19.00 -32.41 4.58
CA GLN A 364 17.57 -32.29 4.79
C GLN A 364 16.97 -31.20 3.87
N SER A 365 15.75 -31.44 3.38
CA SER A 365 15.00 -30.41 2.64
C SER A 365 14.45 -29.34 3.58
N GLY A 366 14.62 -28.07 3.19
CA GLY A 366 14.02 -26.91 3.84
C GLY A 366 12.55 -26.67 3.45
N ASP A 367 11.99 -27.45 2.53
CA ASP A 367 10.61 -27.23 2.03
C ASP A 367 9.55 -27.43 3.12
N ALA A 368 9.79 -28.33 4.09
CA ALA A 368 8.92 -28.51 5.25
C ALA A 368 8.77 -27.20 6.06
N LEU A 369 9.85 -26.43 6.18
CA LEU A 369 9.87 -25.14 6.87
C LEU A 369 9.02 -24.09 6.12
N GLN A 370 9.03 -24.15 4.79
CA GLN A 370 8.33 -23.22 3.91
C GLN A 370 6.81 -23.35 4.02
N SER A 371 6.30 -24.54 4.35
CA SER A 371 4.87 -24.76 4.62
C SER A 371 4.42 -24.14 5.97
N LEU A 372 5.25 -24.28 7.01
CA LEU A 372 4.98 -23.72 8.34
C LEU A 372 5.05 -22.19 8.34
N THR A 373 6.09 -21.61 7.73
CA THR A 373 6.18 -20.15 7.56
C THR A 373 5.12 -19.63 6.60
N GLY A 374 4.69 -20.42 5.61
CA GLY A 374 3.59 -20.07 4.70
C GLY A 374 2.28 -19.76 5.43
N SER A 375 1.93 -20.56 6.45
CA SER A 375 0.73 -20.34 7.26
C SER A 375 0.83 -19.10 8.16
N ALA A 376 1.99 -18.87 8.77
CA ALA A 376 2.26 -17.69 9.60
C ALA A 376 2.31 -16.41 8.76
N ALA A 377 2.93 -16.47 7.57
CA ALA A 377 2.97 -15.39 6.60
C ALA A 377 1.56 -15.01 6.13
N HIS A 378 0.68 -15.99 5.91
CA HIS A 378 -0.70 -15.72 5.53
C HIS A 378 -1.47 -14.96 6.63
N ARG A 379 -1.35 -15.39 7.90
CA ARG A 379 -1.92 -14.64 9.03
C ARG A 379 -1.34 -13.23 9.14
N LEU A 380 -0.02 -13.07 9.01
CA LEU A 380 0.62 -11.76 9.06
C LEU A 380 0.16 -10.86 7.92
N TRP A 381 -0.02 -11.40 6.71
CA TRP A 381 -0.55 -10.67 5.57
C TRP A 381 -2.00 -10.24 5.79
N LEU A 382 -2.86 -11.15 6.27
CA LEU A 382 -4.24 -10.82 6.65
C LEU A 382 -4.29 -9.74 7.73
N ILE A 383 -3.45 -9.83 8.76
CA ILE A 383 -3.37 -8.82 9.83
C ILE A 383 -2.88 -7.48 9.25
N THR A 384 -1.89 -7.48 8.36
CA THR A 384 -1.36 -6.26 7.73
C THR A 384 -2.42 -5.62 6.82
N CYS A 385 -3.11 -6.41 6.00
CA CYS A 385 -4.21 -5.94 5.15
C CYS A 385 -5.40 -5.45 5.97
N ALA A 386 -5.76 -6.15 7.04
CA ALA A 386 -6.80 -5.72 7.96
C ALA A 386 -6.41 -4.41 8.65
N ALA A 387 -5.18 -4.29 9.17
CA ALA A 387 -4.68 -3.07 9.79
C ALA A 387 -4.65 -1.90 8.79
N ALA A 388 -4.19 -2.12 7.56
CA ALA A 388 -4.19 -1.12 6.49
C ALA A 388 -5.62 -0.71 6.10
N GLY A 389 -6.53 -1.67 5.94
CA GLY A 389 -7.94 -1.43 5.67
C GLY A 389 -8.62 -0.65 6.81
N THR A 390 -8.28 -0.97 8.06
CA THR A 390 -8.80 -0.28 9.25
C THR A 390 -8.28 1.15 9.31
N ALA A 391 -6.99 1.36 9.04
CA ALA A 391 -6.39 2.70 8.95
C ALA A 391 -7.03 3.54 7.84
N LEU A 392 -7.30 2.94 6.68
CA LEU A 392 -7.99 3.60 5.57
C LEU A 392 -9.43 3.98 5.95
N LEU A 393 -10.18 3.08 6.57
CA LEU A 393 -11.55 3.36 7.04
C LEU A 393 -11.56 4.47 8.10
N LEU A 394 -10.60 4.49 9.03
CA LEU A 394 -10.46 5.56 10.02
C LEU A 394 -10.12 6.90 9.35
N LEU A 395 -9.23 6.92 8.36
CA LEU A 395 -8.92 8.13 7.59
C LEU A 395 -10.13 8.65 6.81
N LEU A 396 -10.86 7.77 6.12
CA LEU A 396 -12.07 8.12 5.39
C LEU A 396 -13.18 8.60 6.33
N GLY A 397 -13.35 7.95 7.47
CA GLY A 397 -14.28 8.35 8.53
C GLY A 397 -13.94 9.74 9.09
N TYR A 398 -12.67 9.98 9.40
CA TYR A 398 -12.18 11.27 9.87
C TYR A 398 -12.35 12.38 8.83
N ALA A 399 -11.99 12.12 7.56
CA ALA A 399 -12.17 13.07 6.46
C ALA A 399 -13.65 13.41 6.23
N SER A 400 -14.53 12.40 6.31
CA SER A 400 -15.98 12.58 6.19
C SER A 400 -16.55 13.39 7.36
N TRP A 401 -16.12 13.09 8.59
CA TRP A 401 -16.50 13.84 9.79
C TRP A 401 -16.07 15.31 9.70
N LEU A 402 -14.83 15.57 9.29
CA LEU A 402 -14.29 16.92 9.09
C LEU A 402 -15.06 17.67 8.00
N SER A 403 -15.31 17.02 6.86
CA SER A 403 -16.07 17.59 5.74
C SER A 403 -17.51 17.90 6.14
N TRP A 404 -18.18 17.03 6.88
CA TRP A 404 -19.52 17.28 7.41
C TRP A 404 -19.52 18.52 8.32
N ARG A 405 -18.53 18.64 9.20
CA ARG A 405 -18.40 19.75 10.13
C ARG A 405 -18.13 21.09 9.45
N ILE A 406 -17.26 21.11 8.43
CA ILE A 406 -17.03 22.29 7.60
C ILE A 406 -18.30 22.67 6.83
N ARG A 407 -18.99 21.69 6.22
CA ARG A 407 -20.27 21.93 5.52
C ARG A 407 -21.36 22.42 6.47
N ARG A 408 -21.37 21.98 7.72
CA ARG A 408 -22.29 22.48 8.75
C ARG A 408 -21.98 23.92 9.12
N LEU A 409 -20.70 24.26 9.34
CA LEU A 409 -20.26 25.62 9.62
C LEU A 409 -20.59 26.57 8.45
N HIS A 410 -20.27 26.16 7.22
CA HIS A 410 -20.59 26.93 6.01
C HIS A 410 -22.09 27.16 5.85
N ARG A 411 -22.93 26.13 6.08
CA ARG A 411 -24.39 26.29 6.05
C ARG A 411 -24.90 27.21 7.16
N ALA A 412 -24.37 27.07 8.38
CA ALA A 412 -24.71 27.97 9.48
C ALA A 412 -24.36 29.43 9.16
N ALA A 413 -23.19 29.67 8.57
CA ALA A 413 -22.76 31.01 8.15
C ALA A 413 -23.63 31.57 7.02
N ARG A 414 -23.93 30.76 6.00
CA ARG A 414 -24.78 31.17 4.87
C ARG A 414 -26.23 31.45 5.29
N ASN A 415 -26.76 30.69 6.24
CA ASN A 415 -28.12 30.90 6.74
C ASN A 415 -28.21 32.01 7.79
N ALA A 416 -27.08 32.42 8.37
CA ALA A 416 -27.06 33.48 9.37
C ALA A 416 -27.31 34.87 8.76
N VAL A 417 -27.11 35.09 7.46
CA VAL A 417 -27.29 36.41 6.81
C VAL A 417 -28.35 36.31 5.71
N ASP A 418 -29.41 37.10 5.83
CA ASP A 418 -30.50 37.21 4.83
C ASP A 418 -30.07 38.08 3.63
N ALA A 419 -30.84 38.04 2.53
CA ALA A 419 -30.61 38.84 1.32
C ALA A 419 -30.61 40.36 1.56
N SER A 420 -31.16 40.80 2.69
CA SER A 420 -31.17 42.20 3.16
C SER A 420 -29.98 42.56 4.06
N GLY A 421 -29.02 41.65 4.26
CA GLY A 421 -27.85 41.87 5.13
C GLY A 421 -28.16 41.77 6.64
N ARG A 422 -29.33 41.22 7.01
CA ARG A 422 -29.75 41.03 8.41
C ARG A 422 -29.44 39.64 8.95
N LEU A 423 -29.18 39.57 10.25
CA LEU A 423 -28.90 38.33 10.96
C LEU A 423 -30.18 37.53 11.26
N ARG A 424 -30.25 36.28 10.80
CA ARG A 424 -31.34 35.34 11.14
C ARG A 424 -30.89 34.38 12.24
N GLY A 425 -31.35 34.63 13.46
CA GLY A 425 -31.20 33.71 14.60
C GLY A 425 -29.80 33.64 15.23
N ASP A 426 -29.65 32.80 16.25
CA ASP A 426 -28.43 32.69 17.05
C ASP A 426 -27.41 31.77 16.37
N PHE A 427 -26.29 32.34 15.92
CA PHE A 427 -25.21 31.58 15.29
C PHE A 427 -24.58 30.61 16.31
N PRO A 428 -24.60 29.29 16.09
CA PRO A 428 -24.26 28.31 17.12
C PRO A 428 -22.79 28.46 17.54
N ARG A 429 -22.55 28.80 18.81
CA ARG A 429 -21.20 28.89 19.38
C ARG A 429 -20.65 27.49 19.66
N ALA A 430 -19.64 27.09 18.90
CA ALA A 430 -18.95 25.81 19.09
C ALA A 430 -18.27 25.75 20.46
N ARG A 431 -18.59 24.71 21.24
CA ARG A 431 -18.04 24.45 22.58
C ARG A 431 -16.66 23.76 22.57
N LEU A 432 -16.21 23.23 21.43
CA LEU A 432 -14.93 22.52 21.31
C LEU A 432 -13.74 23.49 21.17
N GLY A 433 -12.61 23.14 21.79
CA GLY A 433 -11.37 23.93 21.83
C GLY A 433 -10.38 23.67 20.70
N ASP A 434 -10.83 23.17 19.56
CA ASP A 434 -9.98 22.90 18.39
C ASP A 434 -10.01 24.07 17.37
N GLU A 435 -9.24 23.94 16.29
CA GLU A 435 -9.06 25.01 15.30
C GLU A 435 -10.36 25.40 14.59
N ILE A 436 -11.25 24.44 14.31
CA ILE A 436 -12.56 24.73 13.72
C ILE A 436 -13.49 25.39 14.76
N GLY A 437 -13.40 25.02 16.04
CA GLY A 437 -14.11 25.71 17.11
C GLY A 437 -13.65 27.15 17.28
N ALA A 438 -12.34 27.40 17.18
CA ALA A 438 -11.77 28.75 17.21
C ALA A 438 -12.26 29.60 16.03
N LEU A 439 -12.28 29.04 14.80
CA LEU A 439 -12.83 29.71 13.63
C LEU A 439 -14.31 30.04 13.79
N ASN A 440 -15.12 29.10 14.31
CA ASN A 440 -16.53 29.34 14.57
C ASN A 440 -16.75 30.46 15.60
N ARG A 441 -15.92 30.55 16.64
CA ARG A 441 -16.00 31.65 17.62
C ARG A 441 -15.63 32.99 17.00
N ALA A 442 -14.56 33.05 16.20
CA ALA A 442 -14.17 34.27 15.49
C ALA A 442 -15.28 34.76 14.54
N PHE A 443 -15.91 33.85 13.80
CA PHE A 443 -17.06 34.16 12.94
C PHE A 443 -18.26 34.67 13.75
N ALA A 444 -18.57 34.03 14.89
CA ALA A 444 -19.66 34.46 15.77
C ALA A 444 -19.42 35.87 16.32
N SER A 445 -18.18 36.21 16.68
CA SER A 445 -17.81 37.55 17.15
C SER A 445 -17.99 38.61 16.06
N LEU A 446 -17.53 38.33 14.83
CA LEU A 446 -17.72 39.25 13.69
C LEU A 446 -19.19 39.50 13.37
N LEU A 447 -20.02 38.46 13.43
CA LEU A 447 -21.47 38.58 13.22
C LEU A 447 -22.12 39.44 14.31
N ALA A 448 -21.74 39.25 15.57
CA ALA A 448 -22.26 40.07 16.68
C ALA A 448 -21.85 41.55 16.56
N GLU A 449 -20.62 41.83 16.13
CA GLU A 449 -20.12 43.19 15.91
C GLU A 449 -20.88 43.90 14.77
N LEU A 450 -21.16 43.19 13.67
CA LEU A 450 -21.99 43.71 12.58
C LEU A 450 -23.42 44.01 13.03
N ASP A 451 -24.03 43.16 13.86
CA ASP A 451 -25.37 43.40 14.39
C ASP A 451 -25.42 44.69 15.22
N GLN A 452 -24.44 44.84 16.12
CA GLN A 452 -24.33 46.01 16.99
C GLN A 452 -24.14 47.30 16.18
N TYR A 453 -23.35 47.24 15.10
CA TYR A 453 -23.16 48.37 14.19
C TYR A 453 -24.46 48.77 13.47
N HIS A 454 -25.22 47.78 12.96
CA HIS A 454 -26.53 48.04 12.36
C HIS A 454 -27.53 48.63 13.36
N GLN A 455 -27.59 48.12 14.59
CA GLN A 455 -28.45 48.69 15.64
C GLN A 455 -28.08 50.15 15.96
N TYR A 456 -26.78 50.45 16.04
CA TYR A 456 -26.29 51.81 16.27
C TYR A 456 -26.81 52.80 15.20
N LEU A 457 -26.66 52.47 13.90
CA LEU A 457 -27.13 53.32 12.80
C LEU A 457 -28.63 53.64 12.89
N ARG A 458 -29.45 52.68 13.35
CA ARG A 458 -30.91 52.87 13.48
C ARG A 458 -31.27 53.82 14.61
N THR A 459 -30.61 53.67 15.75
CA THR A 459 -30.86 54.57 16.89
C THR A 459 -30.32 55.98 16.66
N LEU A 460 -29.33 56.14 15.78
CA LEU A 460 -28.70 57.41 15.46
C LEU A 460 -29.69 58.41 14.84
N ALA A 461 -30.55 57.97 13.90
CA ALA A 461 -31.52 58.84 13.24
C ALA A 461 -32.55 59.44 14.22
N GLY A 462 -33.09 58.62 15.13
CA GLY A 462 -34.01 59.08 16.17
C GLY A 462 -33.35 60.03 17.17
N LYS A 463 -32.14 59.69 17.64
CA LYS A 463 -31.37 60.54 18.57
C LYS A 463 -31.02 61.89 17.96
N LEU A 464 -30.50 61.92 16.72
CA LEU A 464 -30.19 63.17 16.02
C LEU A 464 -31.44 64.04 15.83
N SER A 465 -32.58 63.43 15.50
CA SER A 465 -33.84 64.16 15.35
C SER A 465 -34.28 64.85 16.65
N HIS A 466 -34.11 64.17 17.80
CA HIS A 466 -34.45 64.73 19.10
C HIS A 466 -33.52 65.87 19.50
N GLU A 467 -32.20 65.68 19.36
CA GLU A 467 -31.19 66.69 19.70
C GLU A 467 -31.28 67.96 18.82
N LEU A 468 -31.73 67.83 17.57
CA LEU A 468 -31.90 68.97 16.65
C LEU A 468 -33.23 69.72 16.83
N ARG A 469 -34.26 69.09 17.40
CA ARG A 469 -35.57 69.72 17.62
C ARG A 469 -35.50 70.85 18.66
N THR A 470 -34.71 70.67 19.70
CA THR A 470 -34.50 71.66 20.78
C THR A 470 -33.86 72.97 20.30
N PRO A 471 -32.69 72.97 19.62
CA PRO A 471 -32.11 74.21 19.11
C PRO A 471 -32.98 74.86 18.03
N LEU A 472 -33.69 74.06 17.22
CA LEU A 472 -34.59 74.60 16.21
C LEU A 472 -35.80 75.33 16.83
N ALA A 473 -36.33 74.82 17.95
CA ALA A 473 -37.37 75.50 18.71
C ALA A 473 -36.88 76.83 19.30
N VAL A 474 -35.62 76.91 19.75
CA VAL A 474 -34.99 78.15 20.25
C VAL A 474 -34.80 79.17 19.13
N VAL A 475 -34.32 78.74 17.95
CA VAL A 475 -34.20 79.61 16.77
C VAL A 475 -35.57 80.14 16.37
N ARG A 476 -36.59 79.29 16.33
CA ARG A 476 -37.96 79.69 16.03
C ARG A 476 -38.49 80.71 17.03
N SER A 477 -38.36 80.46 18.33
CA SER A 477 -38.80 81.41 19.37
C SER A 477 -38.06 82.76 19.29
N SER A 478 -36.77 82.73 18.96
CA SER A 478 -35.98 83.96 18.74
C SER A 478 -36.48 84.74 17.52
N LEU A 479 -36.82 84.05 16.43
CA LEU A 479 -37.39 84.66 15.23
C LEU A 479 -38.81 85.20 15.48
N ASP A 480 -39.66 84.46 16.18
CA ASP A 480 -41.01 84.90 16.59
C ASP A 480 -40.91 86.21 17.40
N ASN A 481 -40.01 86.27 18.39
CA ASN A 481 -39.75 87.47 19.17
C ASN A 481 -39.20 88.64 18.33
N LEU A 482 -38.32 88.36 17.37
CA LEU A 482 -37.76 89.37 16.47
C LEU A 482 -38.86 89.99 15.58
N THR A 483 -39.76 89.18 15.05
CA THR A 483 -40.88 89.63 14.21
C THR A 483 -41.97 90.41 14.95
N ALA A 484 -42.04 90.26 16.27
CA ALA A 484 -42.95 91.01 17.14
C ALA A 484 -42.52 92.48 17.38
N GLY A 485 -41.28 92.86 17.06
CA GLY A 485 -40.77 94.23 17.13
C GLY A 485 -40.97 95.05 15.84
N GLU A 486 -40.55 96.32 15.85
CA GLU A 486 -40.49 97.15 14.63
C GLU A 486 -39.27 96.76 13.79
N LEU A 487 -39.50 96.06 12.68
CA LEU A 487 -38.51 95.72 11.66
C LEU A 487 -38.74 96.55 10.40
N ASP A 488 -37.66 96.91 9.71
CA ASP A 488 -37.77 97.47 8.36
C ASP A 488 -38.31 96.42 7.36
N GLY A 489 -38.79 96.88 6.20
CA GLY A 489 -39.51 96.04 5.23
C GLY A 489 -38.67 94.86 4.69
N ASP A 490 -37.36 95.03 4.59
CA ASP A 490 -36.45 93.98 4.14
C ASP A 490 -36.13 92.98 5.27
N SER A 491 -35.88 93.45 6.51
CA SER A 491 -35.62 92.57 7.66
C SER A 491 -36.82 91.71 8.03
N ARG A 492 -38.05 92.24 7.93
CA ARG A 492 -39.28 91.45 8.13
C ARG A 492 -39.37 90.32 7.09
N ARG A 493 -39.08 90.59 5.81
CA ARG A 493 -39.04 89.57 4.75
C ARG A 493 -37.99 88.49 4.99
N TYR A 494 -36.80 88.85 5.50
CA TYR A 494 -35.77 87.87 5.85
C TYR A 494 -36.17 87.00 7.06
N ALA A 495 -36.80 87.59 8.07
CA ALA A 495 -37.28 86.87 9.26
C ALA A 495 -38.41 85.89 8.90
N GLU A 496 -39.39 86.31 8.09
CA GLU A 496 -40.47 85.44 7.59
C GLU A 496 -39.92 84.26 6.77
N ARG A 497 -38.93 84.52 5.90
CA ARG A 497 -38.23 83.45 5.15
C ARG A 497 -37.47 82.49 6.07
N ALA A 498 -36.83 82.99 7.12
CA ALA A 498 -36.12 82.15 8.08
C ALA A 498 -37.09 81.29 8.91
N MET A 499 -38.26 81.83 9.28
CA MET A 499 -39.32 81.09 9.94
C MET A 499 -39.88 79.97 9.05
N GLU A 500 -40.14 80.26 7.77
CA GLU A 500 -40.58 79.27 6.78
C GLU A 500 -39.53 78.15 6.61
N GLY A 501 -38.24 78.52 6.54
CA GLY A 501 -37.12 77.58 6.51
C GLY A 501 -37.04 76.70 7.77
N GLY A 502 -37.24 77.30 8.95
CA GLY A 502 -37.26 76.57 10.23
C GLY A 502 -38.45 75.63 10.39
N ALA A 503 -39.62 76.03 9.90
CA ALA A 503 -40.81 75.17 9.84
C ALA A 503 -40.59 73.98 8.90
N ARG A 504 -39.95 74.20 7.74
CA ARG A 504 -39.59 73.14 6.80
C ARG A 504 -38.59 72.15 7.40
N LEU A 505 -37.54 72.63 8.07
CA LEU A 505 -36.57 71.77 8.78
C LEU A 505 -37.24 70.95 9.89
N SER A 506 -38.16 71.55 10.64
CA SER A 506 -38.94 70.84 11.67
C SER A 506 -39.79 69.73 11.05
N GLY A 507 -40.42 69.99 9.91
CA GLY A 507 -41.16 68.99 9.13
C GLY A 507 -40.26 67.81 8.70
N ILE A 508 -39.07 68.09 8.17
CA ILE A 508 -38.09 67.07 7.78
C ILE A 508 -37.68 66.19 8.96
N LEU A 509 -37.35 66.79 10.10
CA LEU A 509 -36.96 66.06 11.31
C LEU A 509 -38.11 65.21 11.86
N ASN A 510 -39.33 65.74 11.85
CA ASN A 510 -40.51 64.99 12.29
C ASN A 510 -40.80 63.80 11.39
N SER A 511 -40.69 63.97 10.07
CA SER A 511 -40.89 62.88 9.12
C SER A 511 -39.78 61.83 9.17
N LEU A 512 -38.51 62.23 9.39
CA LEU A 512 -37.40 61.30 9.61
C LEU A 512 -37.59 60.49 10.90
N SER A 513 -37.99 61.15 11.99
CA SER A 513 -38.27 60.49 13.27
C SER A 513 -39.49 59.56 13.16
N ALA A 514 -40.57 59.99 12.51
CA ALA A 514 -41.75 59.18 12.28
C ALA A 514 -41.43 57.94 11.43
N ALA A 515 -40.66 58.08 10.34
CA ALA A 515 -40.22 56.94 9.53
C ALA A 515 -39.36 55.96 10.33
N SER A 516 -38.43 56.46 11.14
CA SER A 516 -37.58 55.62 12.01
C SER A 516 -38.39 54.86 13.08
N HIS A 517 -39.36 55.53 13.71
CA HIS A 517 -40.27 54.88 14.67
C HIS A 517 -41.19 53.86 14.00
N LEU A 518 -41.68 54.16 12.81
CA LEU A 518 -42.57 53.27 12.07
C LEU A 518 -41.83 52.02 11.58
N GLU A 519 -40.61 52.18 11.06
CA GLU A 519 -39.73 51.06 10.73
C GLU A 519 -39.46 50.16 11.94
N ALA A 520 -39.31 50.75 13.14
CA ALA A 520 -39.16 49.97 14.38
C ALA A 520 -40.46 49.25 14.76
N SER A 521 -41.61 49.91 14.57
CA SER A 521 -42.95 49.35 14.87
C SER A 521 -43.27 48.18 13.93
N ILE A 522 -42.98 48.30 12.63
CA ILE A 522 -43.14 47.22 11.65
C ILE A 522 -42.35 45.97 12.06
N GLN A 523 -41.21 46.12 12.72
CA GLN A 523 -40.42 44.97 13.17
C GLN A 523 -40.91 44.30 14.45
N GLN A 524 -41.63 45.03 15.29
CA GLN A 524 -42.15 44.54 16.55
C GLN A 524 -43.60 44.07 16.42
N ALA A 525 -44.26 44.40 15.32
CA ALA A 525 -45.62 43.96 15.03
C ALA A 525 -45.69 42.44 14.93
N GLU A 526 -46.65 41.87 15.65
CA GLU A 526 -47.03 40.46 15.54
C GLU A 526 -48.12 40.31 14.49
N LYS A 527 -48.15 39.15 13.83
CA LYS A 527 -49.21 38.82 12.86
C LYS A 527 -50.29 38.02 13.58
N GLU A 528 -51.53 38.40 13.38
CA GLU A 528 -52.73 37.76 13.88
C GLU A 528 -53.71 37.44 12.75
N ASP A 529 -54.67 36.56 13.03
CA ASP A 529 -55.73 36.21 12.11
C ASP A 529 -56.89 37.18 12.30
N PHE A 530 -57.28 37.88 11.23
CA PHE A 530 -58.41 38.83 11.24
C PHE A 530 -59.18 38.75 9.91
N ASP A 531 -60.39 39.30 9.89
CA ASP A 531 -61.17 39.42 8.65
C ASP A 531 -60.84 40.74 7.94
N LEU A 532 -60.32 40.64 6.71
CA LEU A 532 -59.94 41.79 5.90
C LEU A 532 -61.16 42.62 5.47
N ALA A 533 -62.32 41.99 5.28
CA ALA A 533 -63.56 42.70 4.94
C ALA A 533 -64.00 43.61 6.08
N ASP A 534 -63.98 43.10 7.32
CA ASP A 534 -64.40 43.85 8.51
C ASP A 534 -63.45 45.02 8.80
N LEU A 535 -62.14 44.81 8.63
CA LEU A 535 -61.14 45.88 8.76
C LEU A 535 -61.40 46.99 7.74
N LEU A 536 -61.67 46.65 6.48
CA LEU A 536 -61.94 47.66 5.44
C LEU A 536 -63.23 48.43 5.68
N GLU A 537 -64.30 47.77 6.13
CA GLU A 537 -65.55 48.45 6.50
C GLU A 537 -65.33 49.47 7.62
N MET A 538 -64.61 49.07 8.67
CA MET A 538 -64.28 49.94 9.80
C MET A 538 -63.46 51.16 9.36
N LEU A 539 -62.46 50.95 8.50
CA LEU A 539 -61.58 52.02 8.02
C LEU A 539 -62.32 52.96 7.06
N VAL A 540 -63.11 52.45 6.12
CA VAL A 540 -63.89 53.28 5.17
C VAL A 540 -64.91 54.15 5.91
N GLN A 541 -65.56 53.62 6.95
CA GLN A 541 -66.44 54.42 7.79
C GLN A 541 -65.66 55.56 8.47
N SER A 542 -64.49 55.25 9.04
CA SER A 542 -63.62 56.24 9.70
C SER A 542 -63.12 57.31 8.74
N TYR A 543 -62.78 56.94 7.50
CA TYR A 543 -62.35 57.88 6.47
C TYR A 543 -63.49 58.77 5.97
N THR A 544 -64.71 58.23 5.88
CA THR A 544 -65.91 59.01 5.50
C THR A 544 -66.17 60.12 6.51
N ASP A 545 -65.98 59.85 7.80
CA ASP A 545 -66.12 60.85 8.86
C ASP A 545 -64.98 61.89 8.85
N ALA A 546 -63.75 61.46 8.54
CA ALA A 546 -62.57 62.31 8.53
C ALA A 546 -62.45 63.21 7.28
N GLN A 547 -63.02 62.79 6.15
CA GLN A 547 -62.90 63.45 4.85
C GLN A 547 -64.28 63.81 4.26
N PRO A 548 -65.06 64.72 4.88
CA PRO A 548 -66.44 65.02 4.47
C PRO A 548 -66.55 65.65 3.08
N GLN A 549 -65.43 66.06 2.48
CA GLN A 549 -65.35 66.66 1.15
C GLN A 549 -65.28 65.64 0.02
N HIS A 550 -65.10 64.35 0.31
CA HIS A 550 -65.02 63.28 -0.68
C HIS A 550 -66.00 62.16 -0.34
N ARG A 551 -66.48 61.44 -1.36
CA ARG A 551 -67.33 60.25 -1.17
C ARG A 551 -66.45 59.02 -1.22
N LEU A 552 -66.46 58.19 -0.18
CA LEU A 552 -65.73 56.92 -0.19
C LEU A 552 -66.70 55.77 -0.40
N ALA A 553 -66.42 54.91 -1.37
CA ALA A 553 -67.22 53.72 -1.66
C ALA A 553 -66.36 52.46 -1.54
N LEU A 554 -66.89 51.43 -0.87
CA LEU A 554 -66.25 50.13 -0.73
C LEU A 554 -67.02 49.07 -1.51
N ASP A 555 -66.36 48.44 -2.47
CA ASP A 555 -66.83 47.24 -3.18
C ASP A 555 -66.03 46.02 -2.71
N LYS A 556 -66.71 44.96 -2.28
CA LYS A 556 -66.07 43.74 -1.76
C LYS A 556 -66.94 42.50 -1.99
N PRO A 557 -66.35 41.30 -2.12
CA PRO A 557 -67.10 40.05 -2.22
C PRO A 557 -67.85 39.74 -0.92
N ALA A 558 -68.95 38.99 -1.04
CA ALA A 558 -69.69 38.50 0.11
C ALA A 558 -68.96 37.36 0.82
N GLY A 559 -69.03 37.34 2.16
CA GLY A 559 -68.45 36.30 3.03
C GLY A 559 -67.15 36.73 3.72
N GLU A 560 -66.67 35.87 4.63
CA GLU A 560 -65.46 36.11 5.40
C GLU A 560 -64.20 36.06 4.53
N LEU A 561 -63.29 37.01 4.75
CA LEU A 561 -62.03 37.14 4.03
C LEU A 561 -60.86 37.05 5.04
N PRO A 562 -60.59 35.85 5.58
CA PRO A 562 -59.53 35.68 6.57
C PRO A 562 -58.18 36.05 5.98
N CYS A 563 -57.40 36.82 6.74
CA CYS A 563 -56.05 37.25 6.41
C CYS A 563 -55.15 37.11 7.65
N HIS A 564 -53.90 36.69 7.44
CA HIS A 564 -52.89 36.59 8.49
C HIS A 564 -51.88 37.75 8.39
N GLY A 565 -51.97 38.72 9.29
CA GLY A 565 -51.23 39.97 9.20
C GLY A 565 -51.34 40.84 10.45
N ALA A 566 -50.83 42.06 10.37
CA ALA A 566 -50.94 43.05 11.44
C ALA A 566 -52.00 44.09 11.03
N PRO A 567 -53.23 44.05 11.57
CA PRO A 567 -54.33 44.91 11.12
C PRO A 567 -54.03 46.40 11.32
N GLU A 568 -53.31 46.78 12.39
CA GLU A 568 -52.92 48.17 12.65
C GLU A 568 -51.93 48.70 11.61
N LEU A 569 -51.01 47.85 11.15
CA LEU A 569 -50.07 48.23 10.09
C LEU A 569 -50.81 48.35 8.75
N LEU A 570 -51.74 47.44 8.45
CA LEU A 570 -52.56 47.54 7.24
C LEU A 570 -53.44 48.80 7.26
N ALA A 571 -54.01 49.17 8.40
CA ALA A 571 -54.70 50.44 8.58
C ALA A 571 -53.78 51.62 8.27
N GLN A 572 -52.55 51.64 8.79
CA GLN A 572 -51.58 52.70 8.48
C GLN A 572 -51.18 52.74 7.00
N LEU A 573 -51.06 51.60 6.33
CA LEU A 573 -50.82 51.54 4.89
C LEU A 573 -51.99 52.20 4.15
N LEU A 574 -53.21 51.84 4.51
CA LEU A 574 -54.43 52.38 3.90
C LEU A 574 -54.61 53.86 4.18
N ASP A 575 -54.28 54.33 5.38
CA ASP A 575 -54.24 55.76 5.70
C ASP A 575 -53.34 56.50 4.71
N LYS A 576 -52.17 55.95 4.37
CA LYS A 576 -51.26 56.58 3.40
C LYS A 576 -51.77 56.55 1.98
N LEU A 577 -52.46 55.49 1.57
CA LEU A 577 -53.01 55.39 0.22
C LEU A 577 -54.26 56.27 0.05
N VAL A 578 -55.14 56.31 1.05
CA VAL A 578 -56.37 57.11 1.04
C VAL A 578 -56.07 58.61 1.21
N ASP A 579 -55.18 58.99 2.12
CA ASP A 579 -54.72 60.39 2.27
C ASP A 579 -54.09 60.91 0.96
N ASN A 580 -53.34 60.04 0.27
CA ASN A 580 -52.79 60.34 -1.05
C ASN A 580 -53.90 60.49 -2.11
N ALA A 581 -54.87 59.58 -2.13
CA ALA A 581 -56.01 59.64 -3.04
C ALA A 581 -56.83 60.94 -2.86
N CYS A 582 -57.22 61.28 -1.63
CA CYS A 582 -57.93 62.52 -1.30
C CYS A 582 -57.14 63.76 -1.70
N SER A 583 -55.82 63.77 -1.47
CA SER A 583 -54.97 64.93 -1.76
C SER A 583 -54.88 65.30 -3.23
N PHE A 584 -55.08 64.33 -4.14
CA PHE A 584 -55.03 64.53 -5.59
C PHE A 584 -56.40 64.58 -6.26
N ALA A 585 -57.45 64.18 -5.55
CA ALA A 585 -58.79 64.12 -6.09
C ALA A 585 -59.49 65.50 -6.09
N PRO A 586 -60.28 65.84 -7.12
CA PRO A 586 -61.11 67.04 -7.10
C PRO A 586 -62.08 67.03 -5.90
N PRO A 587 -62.45 68.18 -5.32
CA PRO A 587 -63.46 68.24 -4.27
C PRO A 587 -64.77 67.58 -4.72
N GLU A 588 -65.48 66.92 -3.81
CA GLU A 588 -66.74 66.20 -4.04
C GLU A 588 -66.65 64.97 -4.97
N SER A 589 -65.45 64.57 -5.40
CA SER A 589 -65.22 63.34 -6.16
C SER A 589 -65.32 62.08 -5.30
N GLU A 590 -65.51 60.94 -5.97
CA GLU A 590 -65.59 59.63 -5.35
C GLU A 590 -64.22 58.92 -5.34
N ILE A 591 -63.85 58.34 -4.19
CA ILE A 591 -62.69 57.47 -4.03
C ILE A 591 -63.21 56.05 -3.84
N GLN A 592 -62.92 55.19 -4.81
CA GLN A 592 -63.43 53.83 -4.86
C GLN A 592 -62.38 52.85 -4.32
N LEU A 593 -62.72 52.13 -3.26
CA LEU A 593 -61.96 51.00 -2.76
C LEU A 593 -62.63 49.72 -3.24
N ALA A 594 -61.93 48.86 -3.97
CA ALA A 594 -62.44 47.58 -4.44
C ALA A 594 -61.53 46.44 -3.99
N LEU A 595 -62.10 45.45 -3.30
CA LEU A 595 -61.41 44.24 -2.89
C LEU A 595 -61.85 43.08 -3.78
N VAL A 596 -60.91 42.40 -4.41
CA VAL A 596 -61.14 41.22 -5.25
C VAL A 596 -60.37 40.03 -4.70
N ARG A 597 -61.02 38.88 -4.64
CA ARG A 597 -60.40 37.61 -4.28
C ARG A 597 -59.94 36.88 -5.55
N GLU A 598 -58.64 36.64 -5.66
CA GLU A 598 -58.02 35.90 -6.77
C GLU A 598 -57.33 34.62 -6.26
N SER A 599 -56.91 33.73 -7.17
CA SER A 599 -56.33 32.42 -6.84
C SER A 599 -55.08 32.51 -5.94
N GLY A 600 -55.29 32.48 -4.62
CA GLY A 600 -54.26 32.52 -3.59
C GLY A 600 -53.85 33.91 -3.09
N LYS A 601 -54.58 34.98 -3.49
CA LYS A 601 -54.27 36.37 -3.10
C LYS A 601 -55.53 37.22 -2.96
N TYR A 602 -55.44 38.28 -2.16
CA TYR A 602 -56.39 39.39 -2.15
C TYR A 602 -55.79 40.57 -2.94
N ARG A 603 -56.58 41.17 -3.83
CA ARG A 603 -56.21 42.40 -4.53
C ARG A 603 -57.12 43.53 -4.05
N LEU A 604 -56.55 44.51 -3.38
CA LEU A 604 -57.25 45.73 -2.98
C LEU A 604 -56.80 46.87 -3.89
N SER A 605 -57.74 47.53 -4.57
CA SER A 605 -57.49 48.70 -5.40
C SER A 605 -58.15 49.94 -4.82
N ILE A 606 -57.42 51.05 -4.77
CA ILE A 606 -57.92 52.39 -4.42
C ILE A 606 -57.83 53.25 -5.68
N SER A 607 -58.97 53.67 -6.20
CA SER A 607 -59.11 54.47 -7.43
C SER A 607 -59.62 55.87 -7.09
N ASN A 608 -58.99 56.90 -7.64
CA ASN A 608 -59.42 58.28 -7.49
C ASN A 608 -59.27 59.05 -8.81
N ASP A 609 -60.12 60.05 -9.02
CA ASP A 609 -59.97 61.03 -10.10
C ASP A 609 -58.77 61.93 -9.82
N GLY A 610 -58.06 62.41 -10.84
CA GLY A 610 -56.90 63.28 -10.63
C GLY A 610 -55.88 63.25 -11.77
N PRO A 611 -54.72 63.93 -11.60
CA PRO A 611 -53.67 63.94 -12.60
C PRO A 611 -53.04 62.56 -12.78
N LEU A 612 -52.70 62.22 -14.03
CA LEU A 612 -52.04 60.96 -14.38
C LEU A 612 -50.62 60.86 -13.82
N LEU A 613 -50.15 59.63 -13.66
CA LEU A 613 -48.79 59.34 -13.21
C LEU A 613 -47.75 59.81 -14.26
N PRO A 614 -46.59 60.36 -13.83
CA PRO A 614 -45.53 60.72 -14.77
C PRO A 614 -45.00 59.49 -15.53
N LYS A 615 -44.77 59.63 -16.85
CA LYS A 615 -44.27 58.55 -17.70
C LYS A 615 -42.94 57.99 -17.15
N GLY A 616 -42.95 56.70 -16.81
CA GLY A 616 -41.77 55.99 -16.29
C GLY A 616 -41.54 56.04 -14.77
N PHE A 617 -42.49 56.59 -13.99
CA PHE A 617 -42.33 56.73 -12.53
C PHE A 617 -43.05 55.66 -11.68
N SER A 618 -43.88 54.79 -12.25
CA SER A 618 -44.73 53.85 -11.49
C SER A 618 -44.01 53.00 -10.43
N HIS A 619 -42.74 52.61 -10.67
CA HIS A 619 -41.93 51.87 -9.69
C HIS A 619 -41.14 52.76 -8.71
N LYS A 620 -40.79 53.99 -9.11
CA LYS A 620 -39.99 54.93 -8.30
C LYS A 620 -40.84 55.74 -7.31
N LEU A 621 -42.16 55.77 -7.49
CA LEU A 621 -43.10 56.45 -6.58
C LEU A 621 -43.06 55.91 -5.15
N PHE A 622 -42.59 54.67 -4.96
CA PHE A 622 -42.49 54.02 -3.66
C PHE A 622 -41.07 54.05 -3.05
N ASP A 623 -40.13 54.78 -3.68
CA ASP A 623 -38.80 55.00 -3.13
C ASP A 623 -38.83 56.17 -2.14
N SER A 624 -37.94 56.13 -1.14
CA SER A 624 -37.88 57.16 -0.09
C SER A 624 -37.53 58.54 -0.66
N LEU A 625 -38.20 59.59 -0.17
CA LEU A 625 -37.97 61.00 -0.51
C LEU A 625 -38.31 61.38 -1.97
N VAL A 626 -39.11 60.58 -2.67
CA VAL A 626 -39.60 60.92 -4.01
C VAL A 626 -40.92 61.70 -3.89
N SER A 627 -40.94 62.94 -4.38
CA SER A 627 -42.15 63.77 -4.49
C SER A 627 -42.22 64.38 -5.90
N VAL A 628 -43.42 64.37 -6.51
CA VAL A 628 -43.69 64.88 -7.86
C VAL A 628 -44.30 66.29 -7.82
N ARG A 629 -44.45 66.87 -6.62
CA ARG A 629 -45.16 68.14 -6.39
C ARG A 629 -44.20 69.34 -6.51
N ASP A 630 -44.57 70.36 -7.28
CA ASP A 630 -43.86 71.66 -7.35
C ASP A 630 -44.70 72.74 -6.66
N ASP A 631 -44.78 72.67 -5.32
CA ASP A 631 -45.64 73.55 -4.53
C ASP A 631 -44.80 74.45 -3.64
N GLY A 632 -44.73 75.74 -4.01
CA GLY A 632 -44.14 76.79 -3.22
C GLY A 632 -44.87 77.01 -1.88
N GLY A 633 -44.31 76.47 -0.80
CA GLY A 633 -44.49 77.02 0.56
C GLY A 633 -45.63 76.46 1.42
N ARG A 634 -46.39 75.44 0.98
CA ARG A 634 -47.28 74.68 1.89
C ARG A 634 -46.65 73.33 2.24
N ALA A 635 -46.78 72.93 3.50
CA ALA A 635 -46.17 71.74 4.11
C ALA A 635 -46.39 70.48 3.26
N GLY A 636 -45.49 70.21 2.31
CA GLY A 636 -45.56 69.06 1.42
C GLY A 636 -45.17 67.79 2.15
N HIS A 637 -45.96 66.73 1.95
CA HIS A 637 -45.60 65.38 2.39
C HIS A 637 -44.26 64.99 1.77
N LEU A 638 -43.26 64.64 2.60
CA LEU A 638 -41.86 64.45 2.24
C LEU A 638 -41.58 63.20 1.36
N GLY A 639 -42.56 62.70 0.62
CA GLY A 639 -42.42 61.50 -0.22
C GLY A 639 -42.23 60.20 0.58
N LEU A 640 -42.42 60.23 1.90
CA LEU A 640 -42.22 59.06 2.76
C LEU A 640 -43.48 58.18 2.91
N GLY A 641 -44.67 58.71 2.62
CA GLY A 641 -45.94 57.99 2.82
C GLY A 641 -46.05 56.71 1.98
N LEU A 642 -45.75 56.81 0.67
CA LEU A 642 -45.77 55.65 -0.23
C LEU A 642 -44.62 54.68 0.02
N HIS A 643 -43.46 55.17 0.47
CA HIS A 643 -42.35 54.31 0.89
C HIS A 643 -42.71 53.46 2.12
N ILE A 644 -43.36 54.08 3.10
CA ILE A 644 -43.90 53.40 4.28
C ILE A 644 -44.94 52.36 3.89
N ALA A 645 -45.89 52.71 3.01
CA ALA A 645 -46.88 51.78 2.49
C ALA A 645 -46.21 50.54 1.86
N ARG A 646 -45.10 50.73 1.13
CA ARG A 646 -44.31 49.63 0.56
C ARG A 646 -43.65 48.77 1.62
N LEU A 647 -43.04 49.36 2.64
CA LEU A 647 -42.44 48.60 3.76
C LEU A 647 -43.48 47.73 4.48
N ILE A 648 -44.69 48.26 4.67
CA ILE A 648 -45.80 47.52 5.28
C ILE A 648 -46.31 46.41 4.36
N ALA A 649 -46.44 46.68 3.05
CA ALA A 649 -46.82 45.66 2.08
C ALA A 649 -45.80 44.52 2.04
N ASP A 650 -44.50 44.85 2.02
CA ASP A 650 -43.40 43.88 2.05
C ASP A 650 -43.42 43.04 3.35
N PHE A 651 -43.73 43.66 4.51
CA PHE A 651 -43.90 42.94 5.78
C PHE A 651 -45.02 41.88 5.73
N HIS A 652 -46.10 42.17 5.00
CA HIS A 652 -47.20 41.24 4.77
C HIS A 652 -46.92 40.24 3.63
N GLY A 653 -45.75 40.30 2.98
CA GLY A 653 -45.43 39.47 1.80
C GLY A 653 -46.23 39.87 0.56
N GLY A 654 -46.81 41.06 0.58
CA GLY A 654 -47.61 41.64 -0.49
C GLY A 654 -46.80 42.48 -1.48
N ARG A 655 -47.49 43.11 -2.43
CA ARG A 655 -46.89 44.00 -3.43
C ARG A 655 -47.77 45.21 -3.68
N LEU A 656 -47.17 46.39 -3.71
CA LEU A 656 -47.83 47.63 -4.16
C LEU A 656 -47.53 47.94 -5.62
N GLY A 657 -48.52 48.49 -6.30
CA GLY A 657 -48.42 49.03 -7.66
C GLY A 657 -49.26 50.28 -7.83
N ALA A 658 -48.98 51.05 -8.87
CA ALA A 658 -49.73 52.23 -9.26
C ALA A 658 -49.85 52.26 -10.79
N THR A 659 -51.07 52.49 -11.28
CA THR A 659 -51.41 52.56 -12.71
C THR A 659 -52.40 53.69 -12.97
N ASP A 660 -52.40 54.25 -14.17
CA ASP A 660 -53.46 55.18 -14.60
C ASP A 660 -54.77 54.41 -14.84
N ARG A 661 -55.92 55.06 -14.61
CA ARG A 661 -57.23 54.51 -15.00
C ARG A 661 -57.31 54.35 -16.52
N GLU A 662 -58.03 53.34 -16.99
CA GLU A 662 -58.16 53.06 -18.43
C GLU A 662 -58.81 54.20 -19.23
N ASP A 663 -59.70 54.97 -18.59
CA ASP A 663 -60.38 56.15 -19.15
C ASP A 663 -59.52 57.43 -19.10
N GLY A 664 -58.32 57.38 -18.49
CA GLY A 664 -57.43 58.52 -18.33
C GLY A 664 -57.92 59.60 -17.37
N SER A 665 -58.92 59.31 -16.53
CA SER A 665 -59.53 60.28 -15.61
C SER A 665 -58.87 60.34 -14.23
N GLY A 666 -57.92 59.44 -13.94
CA GLY A 666 -57.30 59.34 -12.62
C GLY A 666 -56.31 58.19 -12.46
N VAL A 667 -56.07 57.79 -11.22
CA VAL A 667 -55.02 56.83 -10.83
C VAL A 667 -55.59 55.72 -9.96
N VAL A 668 -55.02 54.52 -10.07
CA VAL A 668 -55.35 53.34 -9.27
C VAL A 668 -54.10 52.83 -8.53
N PHE A 669 -54.16 52.81 -7.21
CA PHE A 669 -53.18 52.12 -6.36
C PHE A 669 -53.65 50.70 -6.07
N THR A 670 -52.79 49.71 -6.31
CA THR A 670 -53.12 48.29 -6.11
C THR A 670 -52.22 47.68 -5.04
N LEU A 671 -52.82 47.05 -4.03
CA LEU A 671 -52.18 46.22 -3.02
C LEU A 671 -52.54 44.74 -3.27
N GLU A 672 -51.55 43.91 -3.54
CA GLU A 672 -51.69 42.45 -3.55
C GLU A 672 -51.24 41.88 -2.20
N LEU A 673 -52.08 41.12 -1.52
CA LEU A 673 -51.76 40.40 -0.29
C LEU A 673 -51.87 38.88 -0.50
N PRO A 674 -50.96 38.06 0.06
CA PRO A 674 -51.16 36.62 0.11
C PRO A 674 -52.38 36.29 0.97
N ARG A 675 -53.12 35.25 0.57
CA ARG A 675 -54.25 34.74 1.35
C ARG A 675 -53.79 33.94 2.56
#